data_AF-A0A940BQD0-F1
#
_entry.id   AF-A0A940BQD0-F1
#
_cell.length_a   1.000
_cell.length_b   1.000
_cell.length_c   1.000
_cell.angle_alpha   90.00
_cell.angle_beta   90.00
_cell.angle_gamma   90.00
#
_symmetry.space_group_name_H-M   'P 1'
#
loop_
_entity.id
_entity.type
_entity.pdbx_description
1 polymer ?
#
loop_
_entity_poly.entity_id
_entity_poly.type
_entity_poly.pdbx_seq_one_letter_code
_entity_poly.pdbx_strand_id
1 'polypeptide(L)'
;MKKFRIPVRLFCVLLASLFAFAVGCETKPDDTDTDTQTVTETEPESVTEEETDPPETEEEIVMVKVSDNLEMPRINNPAVLKSVNMDLNAILKNGYGAKSLVEDTFASVKNKVVIFKADRGYDYCYVLGKQTALAAEGVTTEEGFLLDLYDMSLIFGGDYSHDETGEAVKTVYKFGDTTLTCEDTAGVIEKGGERKEITVRTVSKMIGDDSDYTKLHYLFVKDIAEVIGLDVYFTDSGLVFFSVGEAFDHLRGYYVANEAEKMFMTDEAEIARYSQNMFISIPNIIKLTEKNISAYTFPDIDLNANVSVYAQQGVTSSVKLGPAIVAGQGENDDNYTVVRVFDIYQTMHTQFNAYPASVRGGVQVAAAVTDDGVNILTAPFKAENVTELRVFDANGAFKFTVTPSGKAPYAIAAGSFDSDDDVFAVAPMYGAGEETEVELFSAKNGSKLGSMKVKAGSKNKLTMSPVQAASGHEGLILSFGDTAYEVKDGEVVSVTLDGKTYNGVYASAFGGYVATADTDDEYKAFSHVIEIKDGVQNEINAGRKENMFVSTKASKNTDYIKHGVFWHIRVEYGTPVMGKLQNNKTYPIRTGGIDQFTIGPDVEVGKQYNTRYNMWEPCSTHRWGKTAQMGYLINYVDPESGEYLYATLNKKGMRNDYLELGSSFYNATYAPNIEALDKLNFWTRRTYMNKLATYYRKAPEYTVAVSPVHEHEIDSGSQSVGDYNPRMIAGFAQYLKDLFGTIENVNEKYGTSFASFDELDAPRGNKRGDWDKYSTKKKTNEYFTQWSLYNRYIVSRHVIMSYREALLAGYPPELIKAHQIPEGDAVSGLLGEADTRLSPIDVVMADGTGYGGTRYGVWYRARYNFFDLAVNSGQHTITLGEYSAMSTNAEEAYKQLKYMFDNGITFTHVMNWAGGVAQGDVMDKNEQYAIDKLQSLNEPKSASSGGTGDVRAYTDGETSYNIVEIGSKPESAGLLKSIKEDGSFEGTVYLQPFHAFVGVVDLASDVKATGEGKLSYELKGKVNAKGGEVEGFNYGDTAELRIFAKPTGKRTGHITIKISHEGYEVPVVEYTFNVTGDEAEYRYVFKNQVYLQDCVMTVEYDRVDITDLDLTMLYEMTARKYFNEVDPKPHEGGVSFDLMQ
;
A
#
# COMPACT_ATOMS: atom_id res chain seq x y z
N MET A 1 -49.89 8.70 -2.86
CA MET A 1 -50.00 9.43 -4.14
C MET A 1 -50.90 8.64 -5.10
N LYS A 2 -51.91 9.28 -5.70
CA LYS A 2 -52.83 8.67 -6.68
C LYS A 2 -52.11 8.40 -8.01
N LYS A 3 -52.33 7.20 -8.56
CA LYS A 3 -51.79 6.69 -9.83
C LYS A 3 -52.25 7.52 -11.03
N PHE A 4 -51.32 7.88 -11.92
CA PHE A 4 -51.61 8.17 -13.32
C PHE A 4 -50.85 7.15 -14.19
N ARG A 5 -51.60 6.38 -14.98
CA ARG A 5 -51.10 5.52 -16.06
C ARG A 5 -51.33 6.25 -17.38
N ILE A 6 -50.29 6.35 -18.22
CA ILE A 6 -50.40 6.73 -19.64
C ILE A 6 -49.92 5.55 -20.50
N PRO A 7 -50.51 5.26 -21.68
CA PRO A 7 -50.41 3.95 -22.33
C PRO A 7 -49.15 3.77 -23.20
N VAL A 8 -48.62 2.55 -23.13
CA VAL A 8 -47.40 1.99 -23.75
C VAL A 8 -47.32 2.07 -25.29
N ARG A 9 -48.34 2.57 -26.00
CA ARG A 9 -48.38 2.50 -27.48
C ARG A 9 -47.88 3.73 -28.24
N LEU A 10 -47.60 4.85 -27.57
CA LEU A 10 -46.93 5.99 -28.23
C LEU A 10 -45.39 5.96 -28.08
N PHE A 11 -44.87 5.07 -27.23
CA PHE A 11 -43.45 4.93 -26.92
C PHE A 11 -42.66 4.15 -27.99
N CYS A 12 -43.34 3.31 -28.80
CA CYS A 12 -42.67 2.40 -29.73
C CYS A 12 -42.45 2.95 -31.16
N VAL A 13 -42.92 4.16 -31.49
CA VAL A 13 -42.76 4.73 -32.86
C VAL A 13 -41.69 5.82 -32.91
N LEU A 14 -41.21 6.32 -31.76
CA LEU A 14 -40.16 7.35 -31.68
C LEU A 14 -38.73 6.79 -31.52
N LEU A 15 -38.58 5.48 -31.35
CA LEU A 15 -37.29 4.79 -31.14
C LEU A 15 -36.53 4.40 -32.42
N ALA A 16 -37.10 4.65 -33.61
CA ALA A 16 -36.54 4.20 -34.88
C ALA A 16 -35.70 5.26 -35.63
N SER A 17 -35.55 6.48 -35.10
CA SER A 17 -34.86 7.60 -35.78
C SER A 17 -33.50 7.98 -35.16
N LEU A 18 -33.01 7.22 -34.17
CA LEU A 18 -31.80 7.53 -33.39
C LEU A 18 -30.53 6.78 -33.83
N PHE A 19 -30.59 6.08 -34.97
CA PHE A 19 -29.44 5.40 -35.58
C PHE A 19 -28.86 6.24 -36.72
N ALA A 20 -28.08 7.27 -36.41
CA ALA A 20 -27.00 7.84 -37.24
C ALA A 20 -26.52 9.20 -36.71
N PHE A 21 -25.85 9.26 -35.56
CA PHE A 21 -24.98 10.41 -35.21
C PHE A 21 -24.02 10.00 -34.07
N ALA A 22 -23.10 9.09 -34.38
CA ALA A 22 -21.90 8.81 -33.58
C ALA A 22 -20.90 8.01 -34.43
N VAL A 23 -20.52 8.54 -35.59
CA VAL A 23 -19.32 8.10 -36.35
C VAL A 23 -18.74 9.36 -37.00
N GLY A 24 -17.42 9.54 -36.88
CA GLY A 24 -16.72 10.81 -37.02
C GLY A 24 -16.82 11.52 -38.37
N CYS A 25 -16.41 12.79 -38.36
CA CYS A 25 -16.06 13.51 -39.57
C CYS A 25 -14.86 14.43 -39.32
N GLU A 26 -13.80 14.12 -40.05
CA GLU A 26 -12.64 14.94 -40.36
C GLU A 26 -13.05 16.27 -41.02
N THR A 27 -12.25 17.31 -40.81
CA THR A 27 -12.17 18.43 -41.75
C THR A 27 -10.70 18.75 -42.03
N LYS A 28 -10.24 18.39 -43.24
CA LYS A 28 -9.04 18.94 -43.89
C LYS A 28 -9.28 20.38 -44.34
N PRO A 29 -8.20 21.15 -44.52
CA PRO A 29 -8.05 21.90 -45.77
C PRO A 29 -6.71 21.63 -46.47
N ASP A 30 -6.74 21.87 -47.78
CA ASP A 30 -5.78 21.51 -48.83
C ASP A 30 -4.39 22.18 -48.79
N ASP A 31 -3.49 21.51 -49.53
CA ASP A 31 -2.09 21.80 -49.87
C ASP A 31 -1.80 23.22 -50.39
N THR A 32 -0.62 23.75 -50.04
CA THR A 32 0.60 23.88 -50.89
C THR A 32 1.53 24.91 -50.25
N ASP A 33 2.77 24.58 -49.91
CA ASP A 33 3.93 24.79 -50.80
C ASP A 33 5.24 24.44 -50.06
N THR A 34 6.19 23.94 -50.84
CA THR A 34 7.51 23.44 -50.46
C THR A 34 8.46 24.55 -50.03
N ASP A 35 9.32 24.30 -49.04
CA ASP A 35 10.77 24.46 -49.27
C ASP A 35 11.66 23.73 -48.26
N THR A 36 12.69 23.12 -48.84
CA THR A 36 13.78 22.36 -48.25
C THR A 36 14.72 23.20 -47.39
N GLN A 37 15.27 22.60 -46.32
CA GLN A 37 16.70 22.75 -45.98
C GLN A 37 17.21 21.64 -45.06
N THR A 38 18.08 20.80 -45.63
CA THR A 38 19.04 19.89 -44.97
C THR A 38 20.12 20.67 -44.24
N VAL A 39 20.42 20.32 -42.98
CA VAL A 39 21.75 20.53 -42.36
C VAL A 39 22.09 19.37 -41.41
N THR A 40 23.00 18.53 -41.90
CA THR A 40 24.06 17.72 -41.28
C THR A 40 24.15 17.52 -39.76
N GLU A 41 24.28 16.23 -39.42
CA GLU A 41 24.84 15.62 -38.22
C GLU A 41 26.21 16.20 -37.82
N THR A 42 26.44 16.31 -36.52
CA THR A 42 27.78 16.26 -35.90
C THR A 42 27.65 15.59 -34.53
N GLU A 43 28.23 14.41 -34.38
CA GLU A 43 28.53 13.77 -33.10
C GLU A 43 29.62 14.56 -32.36
N PRO A 44 29.66 14.46 -31.02
CA PRO A 44 30.95 14.37 -30.35
C PRO A 44 31.01 13.24 -29.32
N GLU A 45 32.02 12.38 -29.55
CA GLU A 45 33.03 11.86 -28.63
C GLU A 45 32.63 11.48 -27.19
N SER A 46 32.77 10.17 -26.93
CA SER A 46 32.80 9.49 -25.65
C SER A 46 33.96 9.94 -24.75
N VAL A 47 33.66 10.27 -23.50
CA VAL A 47 34.63 10.35 -22.39
C VAL A 47 34.33 9.21 -21.42
N THR A 48 35.35 8.40 -21.15
CA THR A 48 35.37 7.31 -20.18
C THR A 48 35.66 7.86 -18.78
N GLU A 49 34.76 7.64 -17.82
CA GLU A 49 35.03 7.83 -16.39
C GLU A 49 35.20 6.46 -15.70
N GLU A 50 36.27 6.34 -14.92
CA GLU A 50 36.58 5.19 -14.06
C GLU A 50 35.68 5.23 -12.82
N GLU A 51 34.79 4.24 -12.67
CA GLU A 51 34.09 3.95 -11.41
C GLU A 51 35.07 3.33 -10.40
N THR A 52 35.01 3.81 -9.15
CA THR A 52 35.66 3.17 -8.00
C THR A 52 34.55 2.58 -7.12
N ASP A 53 34.50 1.25 -7.03
CA ASP A 53 33.50 0.51 -6.26
C ASP A 53 33.65 0.74 -4.74
N PRO A 54 32.56 0.96 -3.99
CA PRO A 54 32.54 0.87 -2.54
C PRO A 54 32.51 -0.59 -2.05
N PRO A 55 32.88 -0.89 -0.78
CA PRO A 55 33.16 -2.25 -0.33
C PRO A 55 31.88 -3.08 -0.12
N GLU A 56 31.79 -4.17 -0.88
CA GLU A 56 30.81 -5.24 -0.80
C GLU A 56 30.98 -6.12 0.46
N THR A 57 29.93 -6.25 1.28
CA THR A 57 29.67 -7.48 2.04
C THR A 57 28.69 -8.33 1.24
N GLU A 58 29.20 -9.08 0.27
CA GLU A 58 28.40 -9.91 -0.63
C GLU A 58 28.16 -11.33 -0.09
N GLU A 59 26.90 -11.76 -0.12
CA GLU A 59 26.52 -13.17 -0.08
C GLU A 59 26.59 -13.76 -1.50
N GLU A 60 27.40 -14.81 -1.68
CA GLU A 60 27.67 -15.42 -2.99
C GLU A 60 26.58 -16.48 -3.32
N ILE A 61 25.82 -16.30 -4.40
CA ILE A 61 24.76 -17.24 -4.85
C ILE A 61 25.37 -18.32 -5.77
N VAL A 62 25.11 -19.60 -5.50
CA VAL A 62 25.62 -20.74 -6.30
C VAL A 62 24.49 -21.42 -7.06
N MET A 63 24.56 -21.41 -8.39
CA MET A 63 23.55 -22.01 -9.27
C MET A 63 24.05 -23.31 -9.91
N VAL A 64 23.28 -24.39 -9.80
CA VAL A 64 23.59 -25.70 -10.40
C VAL A 64 22.51 -26.08 -11.40
N LYS A 65 22.88 -26.23 -12.68
CA LYS A 65 22.00 -26.72 -13.74
C LYS A 65 22.49 -28.07 -14.25
N VAL A 66 21.56 -29.03 -14.36
CA VAL A 66 21.80 -30.37 -14.90
C VAL A 66 21.12 -30.46 -16.26
N SER A 67 21.87 -30.57 -17.36
CA SER A 67 21.29 -30.62 -18.71
C SER A 67 22.16 -31.41 -19.70
N ASP A 68 21.54 -31.90 -20.78
CA ASP A 68 22.21 -32.77 -21.74
C ASP A 68 23.03 -32.08 -22.83
N ASN A 69 22.85 -30.77 -23.14
CA ASN A 69 23.66 -30.03 -24.15
C ASN A 69 23.19 -28.57 -24.34
N LEU A 70 23.63 -27.59 -23.53
CA LEU A 70 23.44 -26.16 -23.85
C LEU A 70 24.57 -25.29 -23.28
N GLU A 71 25.26 -24.55 -24.15
CA GLU A 71 26.10 -23.40 -23.74
C GLU A 71 25.19 -22.26 -23.30
N MET A 72 25.46 -21.67 -22.13
CA MET A 72 24.79 -20.43 -21.70
C MET A 72 25.26 -19.25 -22.55
N PRO A 73 24.39 -18.29 -22.92
CA PRO A 73 24.84 -17.02 -23.46
C PRO A 73 25.70 -16.29 -22.41
N ARG A 74 26.76 -15.61 -22.86
CA ARG A 74 27.64 -14.83 -21.98
C ARG A 74 26.85 -13.68 -21.32
N ILE A 75 26.89 -13.64 -20.00
CA ILE A 75 26.28 -12.60 -19.16
C ILE A 75 27.26 -11.42 -19.05
N ASN A 76 26.77 -10.19 -19.18
CA ASN A 76 27.58 -8.96 -19.19
C ASN A 76 27.79 -8.32 -17.80
N ASN A 77 27.49 -9.00 -16.70
CA ASN A 77 27.84 -8.53 -15.35
C ASN A 77 28.31 -9.70 -14.46
N PRO A 78 29.63 -9.84 -14.16
CA PRO A 78 30.18 -11.03 -13.51
C PRO A 78 30.29 -11.01 -11.98
N ALA A 79 29.89 -9.96 -11.27
CA ALA A 79 30.30 -9.80 -9.87
C ALA A 79 29.75 -10.87 -8.87
N VAL A 80 28.52 -11.37 -9.04
CA VAL A 80 27.81 -12.07 -7.94
C VAL A 80 27.51 -13.58 -8.15
N LEU A 81 27.89 -14.19 -9.28
CA LEU A 81 27.37 -15.51 -9.64
C LEU A 81 28.44 -16.52 -10.07
N LYS A 82 28.54 -17.63 -9.32
CA LYS A 82 29.30 -18.82 -9.74
C LYS A 82 28.34 -19.88 -10.29
N SER A 83 28.35 -20.09 -11.60
CA SER A 83 27.53 -21.11 -12.26
C SER A 83 28.31 -22.42 -12.43
N VAL A 84 27.66 -23.54 -12.11
CA VAL A 84 28.20 -24.89 -12.35
C VAL A 84 27.24 -25.63 -13.28
N ASN A 85 27.67 -25.87 -14.53
CA ASN A 85 26.97 -26.73 -15.48
C ASN A 85 27.45 -28.17 -15.31
N MET A 86 26.53 -29.11 -15.05
CA MET A 86 26.84 -30.53 -14.96
C MET A 86 26.24 -31.30 -16.15
N ASP A 87 27.10 -31.94 -16.95
CA ASP A 87 26.72 -32.84 -18.04
C ASP A 87 26.36 -34.23 -17.48
N LEU A 88 25.08 -34.59 -17.56
CA LEU A 88 24.54 -35.84 -17.05
C LEU A 88 25.12 -37.07 -17.79
N ASN A 89 25.44 -36.94 -19.09
CA ASN A 89 26.02 -38.03 -19.89
C ASN A 89 27.48 -38.29 -19.52
N ALA A 90 28.24 -37.26 -19.13
CA ALA A 90 29.60 -37.41 -18.64
C ALA A 90 29.65 -38.16 -17.29
N ILE A 91 28.66 -37.92 -16.41
CA ILE A 91 28.51 -38.58 -15.10
C ILE A 91 28.12 -40.05 -15.27
N LEU A 92 27.18 -40.34 -16.18
CA LEU A 92 26.72 -41.72 -16.45
C LEU A 92 27.76 -42.57 -17.19
N LYS A 93 28.60 -41.97 -18.06
CA LYS A 93 29.65 -42.71 -18.80
C LYS A 93 30.95 -42.94 -18.03
N ASN A 94 31.34 -42.04 -17.14
CA ASN A 94 32.63 -42.09 -16.45
C ASN A 94 32.44 -42.36 -14.96
N GLY A 95 31.94 -43.55 -14.61
CA GLY A 95 31.80 -43.99 -13.22
C GLY A 95 32.97 -43.48 -12.36
N TYR A 96 32.62 -42.68 -11.35
CA TYR A 96 33.52 -42.15 -10.30
C TYR A 96 34.50 -41.02 -10.67
N GLY A 97 34.20 -40.17 -11.66
CA GLY A 97 35.02 -38.99 -11.98
C GLY A 97 34.60 -37.62 -11.43
N ALA A 98 33.34 -37.44 -11.00
CA ALA A 98 32.77 -36.12 -10.64
C ALA A 98 33.03 -35.66 -9.18
N LYS A 99 33.77 -36.46 -8.40
CA LYS A 99 33.95 -36.29 -6.96
C LYS A 99 34.63 -34.95 -6.59
N SER A 100 35.65 -34.51 -7.33
CA SER A 100 36.40 -33.29 -6.97
C SER A 100 35.65 -31.99 -7.24
N LEU A 101 34.78 -31.95 -8.26
CA LEU A 101 34.06 -30.72 -8.64
C LEU A 101 32.92 -30.39 -7.65
N VAL A 102 32.30 -31.42 -7.08
CA VAL A 102 31.20 -31.31 -6.11
C VAL A 102 31.72 -31.12 -4.68
N GLU A 103 32.82 -31.80 -4.32
CA GLU A 103 33.48 -31.63 -3.01
C GLU A 103 33.98 -30.19 -2.80
N ASP A 104 34.55 -29.55 -3.83
CA ASP A 104 34.94 -28.13 -3.79
C ASP A 104 33.74 -27.19 -3.73
N THR A 105 32.61 -27.57 -4.34
CA THR A 105 31.38 -26.77 -4.33
C THR A 105 30.76 -26.78 -2.94
N PHE A 106 30.51 -27.96 -2.33
CA PHE A 106 29.86 -28.09 -1.02
C PHE A 106 30.71 -27.65 0.17
N ALA A 107 32.04 -27.82 0.12
CA ALA A 107 32.93 -27.31 1.16
C ALA A 107 32.93 -25.76 1.24
N SER A 108 32.46 -25.06 0.20
CA SER A 108 32.42 -23.59 0.11
C SER A 108 31.07 -22.94 0.48
N VAL A 109 30.06 -23.71 0.91
CA VAL A 109 28.63 -23.29 1.07
C VAL A 109 28.24 -22.97 2.52
N LYS A 110 29.18 -22.61 3.40
CA LYS A 110 28.78 -21.97 4.66
C LYS A 110 28.25 -20.57 4.32
N ASN A 111 26.95 -20.33 4.53
CA ASN A 111 26.22 -19.08 4.30
C ASN A 111 25.82 -18.80 2.83
N LYS A 112 25.29 -19.79 2.08
CA LYS A 112 24.87 -19.58 0.68
C LYS A 112 23.55 -20.28 0.34
N VAL A 113 22.74 -19.68 -0.53
CA VAL A 113 21.49 -20.24 -1.09
C VAL A 113 21.80 -21.19 -2.24
N VAL A 114 21.20 -22.39 -2.25
CA VAL A 114 21.38 -23.40 -3.30
C VAL A 114 20.05 -23.67 -4.02
N ILE A 115 20.06 -23.61 -5.35
CA ILE A 115 18.85 -23.70 -6.20
C ILE A 115 18.95 -24.88 -7.17
N PHE A 116 17.88 -25.67 -7.30
CA PHE A 116 17.77 -26.79 -8.24
C PHE A 116 16.62 -26.59 -9.23
N LYS A 117 16.85 -26.87 -10.52
CA LYS A 117 15.81 -26.95 -11.57
C LYS A 117 15.88 -28.29 -12.31
N ALA A 118 14.74 -28.96 -12.49
CA ALA A 118 14.60 -30.05 -13.46
C ALA A 118 13.88 -29.57 -14.72
N ASP A 119 14.40 -29.94 -15.90
CA ASP A 119 13.67 -29.78 -17.15
C ASP A 119 12.56 -30.83 -17.23
N ARG A 120 11.39 -30.43 -17.76
CA ARG A 120 10.21 -31.29 -17.95
C ARG A 120 10.54 -32.45 -18.90
N GLY A 121 11.04 -33.53 -18.35
CA GLY A 121 11.46 -34.74 -19.06
C GLY A 121 12.12 -35.80 -18.19
N TYR A 122 12.50 -35.49 -16.94
CA TYR A 122 13.19 -36.41 -16.05
C TYR A 122 12.54 -36.48 -14.66
N ASP A 123 12.38 -37.70 -14.14
CA ASP A 123 11.64 -38.00 -12.90
C ASP A 123 12.46 -37.81 -11.60
N TYR A 124 13.79 -37.57 -11.68
CA TYR A 124 14.68 -37.50 -10.51
C TYR A 124 15.85 -36.51 -10.67
N CYS A 125 16.36 -35.94 -9.57
CA CYS A 125 17.62 -35.17 -9.50
C CYS A 125 18.67 -35.91 -8.65
N TYR A 126 19.94 -35.97 -9.09
CA TYR A 126 21.02 -36.73 -8.43
C TYR A 126 21.88 -35.81 -7.55
N VAL A 127 22.05 -36.15 -6.27
CA VAL A 127 22.95 -35.41 -5.36
C VAL A 127 23.91 -36.39 -4.70
N LEU A 128 25.21 -36.16 -4.88
CA LEU A 128 26.26 -37.02 -4.34
C LEU A 128 26.64 -36.56 -2.92
N GLY A 129 26.36 -37.38 -1.91
CA GLY A 129 26.90 -37.24 -0.56
C GLY A 129 27.56 -38.54 -0.09
N LYS A 130 28.44 -38.42 0.91
CA LYS A 130 29.21 -39.55 1.43
C LYS A 130 28.36 -40.36 2.42
N GLN A 131 27.92 -41.56 2.04
CA GLN A 131 27.35 -42.55 2.96
C GLN A 131 28.44 -43.35 3.69
N THR A 132 28.14 -43.80 4.90
CA THR A 132 28.78 -44.99 5.48
C THR A 132 27.68 -45.81 6.15
N ALA A 133 27.11 -46.77 5.42
CA ALA A 133 26.23 -47.76 6.00
C ALA A 133 27.07 -48.69 6.89
N LEU A 134 26.71 -48.79 8.18
CA LEU A 134 27.27 -49.79 9.09
C LEU A 134 26.24 -50.92 9.18
N ALA A 135 26.27 -51.85 8.23
CA ALA A 135 25.73 -53.17 8.47
C ALA A 135 26.63 -53.86 9.51
N ALA A 136 26.04 -54.46 10.54
CA ALA A 136 26.78 -55.42 11.35
C ALA A 136 27.33 -56.48 10.40
N GLU A 137 28.65 -56.56 10.31
CA GLU A 137 29.43 -57.37 9.34
C GLU A 137 29.62 -56.80 7.92
N GLY A 138 30.40 -55.72 7.82
CA GLY A 138 31.57 -55.73 6.93
C GLY A 138 31.39 -55.44 5.43
N VAL A 139 30.32 -54.77 4.99
CA VAL A 139 30.24 -54.21 3.62
C VAL A 139 29.93 -52.72 3.68
N THR A 140 30.85 -51.90 3.19
CA THR A 140 30.63 -50.47 2.92
C THR A 140 30.39 -50.28 1.42
N THR A 141 29.19 -49.91 1.02
CA THR A 141 28.88 -49.38 -0.32
C THR A 141 28.73 -47.85 -0.25
N GLU A 142 29.29 -47.12 -1.22
CA GLU A 142 29.08 -45.67 -1.41
C GLU A 142 27.86 -45.49 -2.34
N GLU A 143 26.68 -45.18 -1.79
CA GLU A 143 25.49 -44.85 -2.58
C GLU A 143 25.10 -43.37 -2.43
N GLY A 144 24.71 -42.73 -3.54
CA GLY A 144 24.17 -41.37 -3.60
C GLY A 144 22.66 -41.32 -3.33
N PHE A 145 22.10 -40.13 -3.17
CA PHE A 145 20.65 -39.94 -2.98
C PHE A 145 20.00 -39.31 -4.21
N LEU A 146 18.73 -39.66 -4.42
CA LEU A 146 17.89 -39.17 -5.52
C LEU A 146 16.77 -38.30 -4.93
N LEU A 147 16.58 -37.10 -5.46
CA LEU A 147 15.41 -36.28 -5.14
C LEU A 147 14.30 -36.62 -6.14
N ASP A 148 13.19 -37.18 -5.64
CA ASP A 148 11.96 -37.33 -6.41
C ASP A 148 11.19 -36.00 -6.35
N LEU A 149 11.12 -35.33 -7.49
CA LEU A 149 10.51 -34.01 -7.62
C LEU A 149 8.99 -34.06 -7.75
N TYR A 150 8.40 -35.24 -8.01
CA TYR A 150 6.95 -35.39 -8.14
C TYR A 150 6.27 -35.57 -6.78
N ASP A 151 6.86 -36.39 -5.92
CA ASP A 151 6.38 -36.67 -4.56
C ASP A 151 7.15 -35.86 -3.47
N MET A 152 8.02 -34.93 -3.90
CA MET A 152 8.85 -34.07 -3.04
C MET A 152 9.55 -34.85 -1.91
N SER A 153 10.18 -35.96 -2.31
CA SER A 153 10.73 -36.94 -1.38
C SER A 153 12.20 -37.22 -1.70
N LEU A 154 13.04 -37.34 -0.66
CA LEU A 154 14.39 -37.87 -0.76
C LEU A 154 14.32 -39.40 -0.80
N ILE A 155 14.91 -39.97 -1.84
CA ILE A 155 15.05 -41.40 -2.05
C ILE A 155 16.43 -41.84 -1.55
N PHE A 156 16.43 -42.74 -0.58
CA PHE A 156 17.63 -43.41 -0.11
C PHE A 156 17.71 -44.84 -0.68
N GLY A 157 18.81 -45.12 -1.38
CA GLY A 157 19.24 -46.49 -1.69
C GLY A 157 20.04 -47.08 -0.54
N GLY A 158 19.91 -48.40 -0.35
CA GLY A 158 20.78 -49.17 0.51
C GLY A 158 20.63 -50.67 0.23
N ASP A 159 21.75 -51.36 0.07
CA ASP A 159 21.81 -52.81 0.02
C ASP A 159 21.45 -53.44 1.37
N TYR A 160 20.61 -54.47 1.37
CA TYR A 160 20.26 -55.23 2.57
C TYR A 160 21.33 -56.30 2.88
N SER A 161 21.69 -56.43 4.16
CA SER A 161 22.10 -57.72 4.72
C SER A 161 20.93 -58.32 5.51
N HIS A 162 20.72 -59.62 5.38
CA HIS A 162 19.75 -60.37 6.19
C HIS A 162 20.46 -60.86 7.45
N ASP A 163 19.80 -60.80 8.61
CA ASP A 163 20.25 -61.62 9.73
C ASP A 163 19.95 -63.11 9.47
N GLU A 164 20.54 -63.99 10.27
CA GLU A 164 20.42 -65.45 10.11
C GLU A 164 18.97 -65.98 10.22
N THR A 165 18.01 -65.13 10.59
CA THR A 165 16.59 -65.48 10.78
C THR A 165 15.65 -64.93 9.70
N GLY A 166 16.12 -64.04 8.82
CA GLY A 166 15.35 -63.50 7.71
C GLY A 166 14.36 -62.40 8.10
N GLU A 167 14.51 -61.77 9.27
CA GLU A 167 13.79 -60.53 9.62
C GLU A 167 14.55 -59.28 9.13
N ALA A 168 13.81 -58.21 8.82
CA ALA A 168 14.36 -56.98 8.27
C ALA A 168 15.21 -56.23 9.31
N VAL A 169 16.48 -55.98 8.99
CA VAL A 169 17.39 -55.22 9.84
C VAL A 169 17.18 -53.71 9.63
N LYS A 170 17.08 -52.98 10.75
CA LYS A 170 17.07 -51.53 10.90
C LYS A 170 18.12 -50.82 10.00
N THR A 171 17.69 -49.89 9.14
CA THR A 171 18.61 -49.12 8.29
C THR A 171 18.99 -47.80 8.95
N VAL A 172 20.29 -47.53 9.14
CA VAL A 172 20.78 -46.30 9.78
C VAL A 172 21.57 -45.45 8.77
N TYR A 173 21.09 -44.24 8.52
CA TYR A 173 21.74 -43.20 7.72
C TYR A 173 22.40 -42.15 8.62
N LYS A 174 23.62 -41.72 8.28
CA LYS A 174 24.34 -40.67 9.02
C LYS A 174 24.70 -39.50 8.10
N PHE A 175 24.35 -38.29 8.52
CA PHE A 175 24.63 -37.03 7.84
C PHE A 175 25.28 -36.06 8.82
N GLY A 176 26.62 -35.96 8.82
CA GLY A 176 27.32 -35.14 9.81
C GLY A 176 27.04 -35.59 11.25
N ASP A 177 26.43 -34.71 12.05
CA ASP A 177 26.00 -34.97 13.44
C ASP A 177 24.54 -35.48 13.56
N THR A 178 23.86 -35.67 12.42
CA THR A 178 22.48 -36.14 12.34
C THR A 178 22.45 -37.63 11.97
N THR A 179 21.63 -38.41 12.67
CA THR A 179 21.41 -39.84 12.43
C THR A 179 19.94 -40.10 12.13
N LEU A 180 19.63 -40.62 10.94
CA LEU A 180 18.30 -41.12 10.60
C LEU A 180 18.30 -42.64 10.73
N THR A 181 17.29 -43.21 11.37
CA THR A 181 17.12 -44.64 11.51
C THR A 181 15.75 -45.06 11.00
N CYS A 182 15.69 -45.91 9.98
CA CYS A 182 14.45 -46.37 9.35
C CYS A 182 14.19 -47.85 9.65
N GLU A 183 12.93 -48.17 9.93
CA GLU A 183 12.41 -49.52 10.09
C GLU A 183 11.05 -49.60 9.40
N ASP A 184 11.03 -50.21 8.22
CA ASP A 184 9.87 -50.35 7.32
C ASP A 184 9.16 -49.01 7.01
N THR A 185 8.00 -48.71 7.60
CA THR A 185 7.28 -47.44 7.38
C THR A 185 7.51 -46.38 8.46
N ALA A 186 8.36 -46.66 9.44
CA ALA A 186 8.68 -45.76 10.54
C ALA A 186 10.16 -45.34 10.47
N GLY A 187 10.46 -44.11 10.87
CA GLY A 187 11.82 -43.62 10.98
C GLY A 187 12.02 -42.73 12.20
N VAL A 188 13.27 -42.53 12.58
CA VAL A 188 13.68 -41.68 13.70
C VAL A 188 14.87 -40.85 13.24
N ILE A 189 14.76 -39.52 13.27
CA ILE A 189 15.89 -38.62 13.05
C ILE A 189 16.40 -38.10 14.40
N GLU A 190 17.71 -38.16 14.62
CA GLU A 190 18.40 -37.71 15.82
C GLU A 190 19.52 -36.72 15.47
N LYS A 191 19.50 -35.50 16.01
CA LYS A 191 20.58 -34.50 15.86
C LYS A 191 20.83 -33.82 17.20
N GLY A 192 22.08 -33.76 17.67
CA GLY A 192 22.43 -33.04 18.90
C GLY A 192 21.68 -33.48 20.18
N GLY A 193 21.07 -34.67 20.19
CA GLY A 193 20.25 -35.18 21.30
C GLY A 193 18.73 -34.94 21.17
N GLU A 194 18.28 -34.21 20.15
CA GLU A 194 16.87 -34.13 19.78
C GLU A 194 16.49 -35.34 18.92
N ARG A 195 15.33 -35.94 19.20
CA ARG A 195 14.82 -37.17 18.55
C ARG A 195 13.43 -36.90 18.01
N LYS A 196 13.21 -37.08 16.71
CA LYS A 196 11.89 -36.93 16.05
C LYS A 196 11.52 -38.21 15.33
N GLU A 197 10.31 -38.72 15.60
CA GLU A 197 9.73 -39.84 14.86
C GLU A 197 9.10 -39.32 13.56
N ILE A 198 9.31 -40.05 12.47
CA ILE A 198 8.85 -39.69 11.13
C ILE A 198 8.19 -40.89 10.46
N THR A 199 7.33 -40.61 9.49
CA THR A 199 6.76 -41.65 8.63
C THR A 199 7.62 -41.80 7.39
N VAL A 200 8.00 -43.03 7.06
CA VAL A 200 8.81 -43.35 5.88
C VAL A 200 7.93 -44.13 4.91
N ARG A 201 7.91 -43.75 3.64
CA ARG A 201 7.28 -44.57 2.60
C ARG A 201 8.33 -45.52 2.05
N THR A 202 8.04 -46.81 2.02
CA THR A 202 9.00 -47.81 1.53
C THR A 202 8.43 -48.49 0.29
N VAL A 203 9.15 -48.38 -0.83
CA VAL A 203 8.76 -49.00 -2.11
C VAL A 203 9.86 -49.95 -2.53
N SER A 204 9.51 -51.20 -2.85
CA SER A 204 10.47 -52.15 -3.42
C SER A 204 10.50 -51.98 -4.94
N LYS A 205 11.65 -51.64 -5.51
CA LYS A 205 11.82 -51.44 -6.96
C LYS A 205 12.98 -52.29 -7.47
N MET A 206 12.77 -53.04 -8.55
CA MET A 206 13.83 -53.74 -9.25
C MET A 206 14.67 -52.72 -10.03
N ILE A 207 15.98 -52.71 -9.81
CA ILE A 207 16.93 -51.88 -10.56
C ILE A 207 17.95 -52.82 -11.22
N GLY A 208 17.78 -53.10 -12.50
CA GLY A 208 18.66 -53.97 -13.29
C GLY A 208 18.00 -55.27 -13.78
N ASP A 209 18.77 -56.08 -14.52
CA ASP A 209 18.35 -57.34 -15.15
C ASP A 209 18.59 -58.59 -14.27
N ASP A 210 19.06 -58.44 -13.03
CA ASP A 210 19.25 -59.54 -12.07
C ASP A 210 18.55 -59.27 -10.74
N SER A 211 18.23 -60.36 -10.02
CA SER A 211 17.23 -60.53 -8.96
C SER A 211 17.44 -59.78 -7.62
N ASP A 212 18.13 -58.64 -7.61
CA ASP A 212 18.36 -57.85 -6.41
C ASP A 212 17.26 -56.78 -6.24
N TYR A 213 16.49 -56.89 -5.16
CA TYR A 213 15.45 -55.91 -4.82
C TYR A 213 16.03 -54.82 -3.93
N THR A 214 16.07 -53.58 -4.41
CA THR A 214 16.35 -52.42 -3.55
C THR A 214 15.04 -51.89 -2.98
N LYS A 215 14.93 -51.80 -1.65
CA LYS A 215 13.86 -51.04 -0.99
C LYS A 215 14.28 -49.56 -0.97
N LEU A 216 13.51 -48.73 -1.65
CA LEU A 216 13.66 -47.28 -1.68
C LEU A 216 12.84 -46.68 -0.54
N HIS A 217 13.51 -45.94 0.35
CA HIS A 217 12.87 -45.17 1.40
C HIS A 217 12.65 -43.74 0.92
N TYR A 218 11.39 -43.30 0.93
CA TYR A 218 10.93 -41.96 0.59
C TYR A 218 10.70 -41.20 1.88
N LEU A 219 11.44 -40.10 2.05
CA LEU A 219 11.25 -39.16 3.14
C LEU A 219 10.85 -37.80 2.58
N PHE A 220 9.81 -37.18 3.14
CA PHE A 220 9.43 -35.83 2.73
C PHE A 220 10.55 -34.84 3.05
N VAL A 221 10.90 -34.02 2.07
CA VAL A 221 12.00 -33.04 2.17
C VAL A 221 11.82 -32.09 3.36
N LYS A 222 10.56 -31.74 3.68
CA LYS A 222 10.19 -30.90 4.81
C LYS A 222 10.57 -31.50 6.17
N ASP A 223 10.38 -32.80 6.37
CA ASP A 223 10.65 -33.48 7.63
C ASP A 223 12.15 -33.56 7.93
N ILE A 224 12.97 -33.67 6.88
CA ILE A 224 14.43 -33.65 7.00
C ILE A 224 14.89 -32.23 7.27
N ALA A 225 14.47 -31.26 6.44
CA ALA A 225 14.84 -29.85 6.52
C ALA A 225 14.61 -29.25 7.91
N GLU A 226 13.46 -29.54 8.52
CA GLU A 226 13.10 -29.11 9.87
C GLU A 226 14.09 -29.60 10.95
N VAL A 227 14.64 -30.82 10.79
CA VAL A 227 15.58 -31.40 11.77
C VAL A 227 17.02 -30.96 11.52
N ILE A 228 17.42 -30.74 10.26
CA ILE A 228 18.77 -30.25 9.94
C ILE A 228 18.91 -28.73 10.07
N GLY A 229 17.81 -28.01 10.31
CA GLY A 229 17.79 -26.56 10.49
C GLY A 229 17.91 -25.81 9.17
N LEU A 230 17.33 -26.35 8.10
CA LEU A 230 17.24 -25.70 6.80
C LEU A 230 15.82 -25.19 6.58
N ASP A 231 15.69 -23.95 6.14
CA ASP A 231 14.42 -23.45 5.63
C ASP A 231 14.26 -23.89 4.18
N VAL A 232 13.11 -24.50 3.88
CA VAL A 232 12.77 -24.93 2.53
C VAL A 232 11.57 -24.17 2.02
N TYR A 233 11.79 -23.46 0.91
CA TYR A 233 10.74 -22.75 0.19
C TYR A 233 10.43 -23.47 -1.11
N PHE A 234 9.14 -23.59 -1.42
CA PHE A 234 8.63 -24.19 -2.65
C PHE A 234 7.91 -23.11 -3.44
N THR A 235 8.18 -23.02 -4.74
CA THR A 235 7.36 -22.19 -5.63
C THR A 235 6.40 -23.05 -6.44
N ASP A 236 5.32 -22.42 -6.92
CA ASP A 236 4.31 -23.05 -7.77
C ASP A 236 4.90 -23.53 -9.13
N SER A 237 6.12 -23.11 -9.49
CA SER A 237 6.86 -23.60 -10.66
C SER A 237 7.64 -24.91 -10.43
N GLY A 238 7.66 -25.43 -9.21
CA GLY A 238 8.38 -26.66 -8.85
C GLY A 238 9.86 -26.44 -8.51
N LEU A 239 10.27 -25.20 -8.18
CA LEU A 239 11.60 -24.92 -7.64
C LEU A 239 11.61 -25.16 -6.12
N VAL A 240 12.73 -25.68 -5.63
CA VAL A 240 12.98 -25.93 -4.21
C VAL A 240 14.21 -25.12 -3.79
N PHE A 241 14.02 -24.25 -2.81
CA PHE A 241 15.08 -23.41 -2.23
C PHE A 241 15.49 -24.00 -0.89
N PHE A 242 16.81 -24.12 -0.66
CA PHE A 242 17.36 -24.49 0.64
C PHE A 242 18.17 -23.30 1.19
N SER A 243 17.81 -22.81 2.38
CA SER A 243 18.61 -21.82 3.12
C SER A 243 19.25 -22.44 4.36
N VAL A 244 20.52 -22.08 4.63
CA VAL A 244 21.30 -22.51 5.80
C VAL A 244 21.59 -21.27 6.66
N GLY A 245 20.79 -21.05 7.72
CA GLY A 245 20.96 -19.89 8.62
C GLY A 245 20.29 -18.61 8.10
N GLU A 246 19.85 -17.78 9.07
CA GLU A 246 18.92 -16.64 8.95
C GLU A 246 17.70 -16.92 8.06
N ALA A 247 16.52 -16.95 8.72
CA ALA A 247 15.26 -17.17 8.04
C ALA A 247 15.16 -16.25 6.83
N PHE A 248 14.72 -16.78 5.68
CA PHE A 248 14.32 -15.96 4.55
C PHE A 248 13.45 -14.81 5.06
N ASP A 249 14.00 -13.60 5.13
CA ASP A 249 13.22 -12.42 5.47
C ASP A 249 12.13 -12.33 4.38
N HIS A 250 10.85 -12.48 4.74
CA HIS A 250 9.82 -12.93 3.79
C HIS A 250 9.72 -12.04 2.55
N LEU A 251 10.07 -10.76 2.62
CA LEU A 251 10.14 -9.86 1.46
C LEU A 251 11.38 -10.12 0.58
N ARG A 252 12.56 -10.26 1.18
CA ARG A 252 13.81 -10.59 0.47
C ARG A 252 13.83 -12.02 -0.06
N GLY A 253 13.27 -12.98 0.65
CA GLY A 253 13.19 -14.37 0.21
C GLY A 253 12.22 -14.58 -0.94
N TYR A 254 11.09 -13.88 -0.92
CA TYR A 254 10.17 -13.84 -2.06
C TYR A 254 10.79 -13.11 -3.26
N TYR A 255 11.56 -12.04 -3.01
CA TYR A 255 12.33 -11.33 -4.04
C TYR A 255 13.42 -12.21 -4.66
N VAL A 256 14.25 -12.88 -3.85
CA VAL A 256 15.31 -13.80 -4.31
C VAL A 256 14.70 -15.00 -5.02
N ALA A 257 13.56 -15.53 -4.55
CA ALA A 257 12.84 -16.60 -5.24
C ALA A 257 12.28 -16.15 -6.59
N ASN A 258 11.72 -14.94 -6.68
CA ASN A 258 11.23 -14.34 -7.93
C ASN A 258 12.37 -13.99 -8.90
N GLU A 259 13.48 -13.42 -8.43
CA GLU A 259 14.68 -13.14 -9.24
C GLU A 259 15.36 -14.43 -9.72
N ALA A 260 15.45 -15.44 -8.86
CA ALA A 260 15.90 -16.78 -9.25
C ALA A 260 14.96 -17.37 -10.31
N GLU A 261 13.64 -17.30 -10.14
CA GLU A 261 12.67 -17.72 -11.15
C GLU A 261 12.88 -17.01 -12.49
N LYS A 262 13.10 -15.69 -12.49
CA LYS A 262 13.46 -14.92 -13.69
C LYS A 262 14.75 -15.44 -14.36
N MET A 263 15.75 -15.82 -13.57
CA MET A 263 17.03 -16.35 -14.06
C MET A 263 16.93 -17.78 -14.64
N PHE A 264 15.94 -18.56 -14.23
CA PHE A 264 15.77 -19.96 -14.65
C PHE A 264 14.85 -20.15 -15.86
N MET A 265 14.25 -19.10 -16.41
CA MET A 265 13.38 -19.16 -17.58
C MET A 265 14.17 -18.87 -18.85
N THR A 266 14.19 -19.81 -19.80
CA THR A 266 15.00 -19.70 -21.03
C THR A 266 14.19 -19.22 -22.25
N ASP A 267 12.89 -19.02 -22.07
CA ASP A 267 11.99 -18.49 -23.09
C ASP A 267 11.63 -17.05 -22.74
N GLU A 268 11.99 -16.09 -23.60
CA GLU A 268 11.62 -14.68 -23.44
C GLU A 268 10.10 -14.47 -23.28
N ALA A 269 9.26 -15.35 -23.85
CA ALA A 269 7.81 -15.29 -23.67
C ALA A 269 7.36 -15.76 -22.28
N GLU A 270 8.10 -16.67 -21.66
CA GLU A 270 7.87 -17.18 -20.31
C GLU A 270 8.46 -16.23 -19.27
N ILE A 271 9.66 -15.67 -19.51
CA ILE A 271 10.24 -14.55 -18.75
C ILE A 271 9.28 -13.36 -18.77
N ALA A 272 8.74 -13.00 -19.94
CA ALA A 272 7.70 -12.00 -20.05
C ALA A 272 6.50 -12.42 -19.18
N ARG A 273 5.93 -13.60 -19.35
CA ARG A 273 4.78 -14.07 -18.55
C ARG A 273 5.01 -14.09 -17.03
N TYR A 274 6.24 -14.33 -16.56
CA TYR A 274 6.60 -14.43 -15.15
C TYR A 274 7.04 -13.11 -14.51
N SER A 275 7.77 -12.27 -15.26
CA SER A 275 7.96 -10.85 -14.91
C SER A 275 6.63 -10.06 -14.90
N GLN A 276 5.56 -10.71 -15.38
CA GLN A 276 4.17 -10.23 -15.40
C GLN A 276 3.25 -10.89 -14.35
N ASN A 277 3.78 -11.41 -13.23
CA ASN A 277 2.99 -11.79 -12.05
C ASN A 277 2.29 -10.54 -11.45
N MET A 278 1.23 -10.07 -12.11
CA MET A 278 0.63 -8.77 -11.83
C MET A 278 -0.27 -8.73 -10.60
N PHE A 279 -0.51 -9.86 -9.93
CA PHE A 279 -1.38 -9.94 -8.76
C PHE A 279 -0.70 -10.80 -7.71
N ILE A 280 0.22 -10.18 -6.98
CA ILE A 280 0.98 -10.81 -5.91
C ILE A 280 0.03 -10.95 -4.72
N SER A 281 -0.02 -12.15 -4.13
CA SER A 281 -0.60 -12.33 -2.81
C SER A 281 0.27 -11.59 -1.80
N ILE A 282 -0.24 -10.49 -1.27
CA ILE A 282 0.45 -9.74 -0.21
C ILE A 282 0.35 -10.59 1.06
N PRO A 283 1.46 -10.86 1.77
CA PRO A 283 1.42 -11.68 2.97
C PRO A 283 0.69 -10.94 4.11
N ASN A 284 -0.07 -11.69 4.90
CA ASN A 284 -0.73 -11.17 6.09
C ASN A 284 0.27 -10.74 7.18
N ILE A 285 1.49 -11.28 7.17
CA ILE A 285 2.57 -10.91 8.08
C ILE A 285 3.72 -10.30 7.26
N ILE A 286 4.04 -9.05 7.54
CA ILE A 286 5.19 -8.34 6.99
C ILE A 286 6.21 -8.15 8.12
N LYS A 287 7.39 -8.77 7.95
CA LYS A 287 8.53 -8.56 8.85
C LYS A 287 9.26 -7.30 8.41
N LEU A 288 9.35 -6.31 9.29
CA LEU A 288 10.19 -5.12 9.09
C LEU A 288 11.59 -5.35 9.65
N THR A 289 11.66 -6.08 10.77
CA THR A 289 12.86 -6.69 11.34
C THR A 289 12.46 -8.00 12.05
N GLU A 290 13.44 -8.78 12.53
CA GLU A 290 13.16 -9.96 13.38
C GLU A 290 12.34 -9.65 14.65
N LYS A 291 12.32 -8.38 15.07
CA LYS A 291 11.65 -7.91 16.29
C LYS A 291 10.52 -6.90 16.01
N ASN A 292 10.24 -6.56 14.76
CA ASN A 292 9.21 -5.58 14.38
C ASN A 292 8.36 -6.12 13.23
N ILE A 293 7.08 -6.35 13.50
CA ILE A 293 6.15 -7.06 12.63
C ILE A 293 4.89 -6.23 12.43
N SER A 294 4.41 -6.18 11.19
CA SER A 294 3.06 -5.72 10.86
C SER A 294 2.20 -6.90 10.42
N ALA A 295 1.03 -7.05 11.03
CA ALA A 295 0.06 -8.10 10.78
C ALA A 295 -1.25 -7.51 10.24
N TYR A 296 -1.81 -8.16 9.23
CA TYR A 296 -2.92 -7.68 8.43
C TYR A 296 -3.98 -8.77 8.29
N THR A 297 -5.24 -8.44 8.55
CA THR A 297 -6.35 -9.35 8.22
C THR A 297 -6.46 -9.61 6.73
N PHE A 298 -6.39 -8.56 5.91
CA PHE A 298 -6.49 -8.60 4.46
C PHE A 298 -5.61 -7.47 3.88
N PRO A 299 -4.31 -7.72 3.65
CA PRO A 299 -3.35 -6.67 3.30
C PRO A 299 -3.60 -6.04 1.92
N ASP A 300 -4.44 -6.65 1.08
CA ASP A 300 -4.77 -6.15 -0.26
C ASP A 300 -5.66 -4.90 -0.26
N ILE A 301 -6.16 -4.47 0.89
CA ILE A 301 -6.82 -3.17 1.07
C ILE A 301 -6.07 -2.21 2.00
N ASP A 302 -4.81 -2.53 2.32
CA ASP A 302 -3.85 -1.57 2.87
C ASP A 302 -3.05 -0.94 1.71
N LEU A 303 -3.14 0.39 1.58
CA LEU A 303 -2.60 1.10 0.43
C LEU A 303 -1.07 1.05 0.38
N ASN A 304 -0.40 1.21 1.52
CA ASN A 304 1.05 1.15 1.61
C ASN A 304 1.56 -0.27 1.31
N ALA A 305 0.99 -1.31 1.93
CA ALA A 305 1.36 -2.69 1.65
C ALA A 305 1.23 -3.01 0.15
N ASN A 306 0.17 -2.52 -0.50
CA ASN A 306 -0.02 -2.62 -1.94
C ASN A 306 1.06 -1.91 -2.76
N VAL A 307 1.45 -0.70 -2.40
CA VAL A 307 2.43 0.08 -3.17
C VAL A 307 3.84 -0.46 -2.94
N SER A 308 4.26 -0.64 -1.69
CA SER A 308 5.62 -1.01 -1.33
C SER A 308 6.00 -2.40 -1.87
N VAL A 309 5.12 -3.40 -1.77
CA VAL A 309 5.38 -4.75 -2.31
C VAL A 309 5.55 -4.72 -3.82
N TYR A 310 4.75 -3.93 -4.54
CA TYR A 310 4.85 -3.83 -6.00
C TYR A 310 6.04 -2.98 -6.45
N ALA A 311 6.39 -1.93 -5.72
CA ALA A 311 7.56 -1.10 -6.00
C ALA A 311 8.86 -1.91 -5.88
N GLN A 312 9.00 -2.73 -4.84
CA GLN A 312 10.18 -3.59 -4.62
C GLN A 312 10.41 -4.62 -5.72
N GLN A 313 9.38 -4.95 -6.51
CA GLN A 313 9.50 -5.89 -7.64
C GLN A 313 9.92 -5.22 -8.96
N GLY A 314 10.37 -3.97 -8.90
CA GLY A 314 10.91 -3.24 -10.06
C GLY A 314 9.85 -2.49 -10.87
N VAL A 315 8.64 -2.27 -10.32
CA VAL A 315 7.70 -1.32 -10.93
C VAL A 315 8.22 0.09 -10.67
N THR A 316 8.87 0.67 -11.67
CA THR A 316 9.46 2.00 -11.57
C THR A 316 8.48 3.07 -12.05
N SER A 317 8.46 4.19 -11.32
CA SER A 317 7.77 5.39 -11.77
C SER A 317 8.49 5.98 -12.98
N SER A 318 7.72 6.45 -13.96
CA SER A 318 8.23 7.19 -15.12
C SER A 318 8.77 8.59 -14.79
N VAL A 319 8.56 9.05 -13.56
CA VAL A 319 8.91 10.38 -13.07
C VAL A 319 9.58 10.30 -11.71
N LYS A 320 10.40 11.30 -11.38
CA LYS A 320 11.02 11.41 -10.06
C LYS A 320 9.96 11.52 -8.96
N LEU A 321 10.17 10.76 -7.88
CA LEU A 321 9.32 10.73 -6.70
C LEU A 321 9.76 11.80 -5.69
N GLY A 322 8.92 12.06 -4.70
CA GLY A 322 9.25 12.96 -3.59
C GLY A 322 10.14 12.29 -2.54
N PRO A 323 10.61 13.05 -1.53
CA PRO A 323 11.27 12.47 -0.36
C PRO A 323 10.30 11.63 0.47
N ALA A 324 10.88 10.75 1.29
CA ALA A 324 10.17 10.16 2.42
C ALA A 324 10.04 11.19 3.54
N ILE A 325 8.89 11.20 4.23
CA ILE A 325 8.48 12.27 5.16
C ILE A 325 8.07 11.64 6.49
N VAL A 326 8.50 12.22 7.60
CA VAL A 326 7.89 11.98 8.92
C VAL A 326 7.01 13.17 9.29
N ALA A 327 5.82 12.91 9.84
CA ALA A 327 4.91 13.96 10.31
C ALA A 327 4.32 13.63 11.69
N GLY A 328 4.26 14.64 12.56
CA GLY A 328 3.59 14.59 13.85
C GLY A 328 2.29 15.40 13.85
N GLN A 329 1.31 15.01 14.67
CA GLN A 329 0.12 15.83 14.89
C GLN A 329 0.50 17.23 15.38
N GLY A 330 -0.02 18.26 14.73
CA GLY A 330 0.27 19.65 15.06
C GLY A 330 -0.32 20.11 16.41
N GLU A 331 -0.10 21.39 16.73
CA GLU A 331 -0.33 21.95 18.05
C GLU A 331 -1.81 22.21 18.35
N ASN A 332 -2.49 21.23 18.96
CA ASN A 332 -3.88 21.34 19.43
C ASN A 332 -4.05 20.59 20.77
N ASP A 333 -4.83 21.15 21.71
CA ASP A 333 -5.03 20.57 23.04
C ASP A 333 -5.65 19.17 23.02
N ASP A 334 -6.48 18.89 22.00
CA ASP A 334 -7.12 17.58 21.83
C ASP A 334 -6.16 16.55 21.23
N ASN A 335 -5.10 16.96 20.54
CA ASN A 335 -4.20 16.06 19.83
C ASN A 335 -3.37 15.23 20.81
N TYR A 336 -3.20 13.96 20.44
CA TYR A 336 -2.26 13.03 21.05
C TYR A 336 -0.84 13.33 20.54
N THR A 337 0.07 12.37 20.70
CA THR A 337 1.44 12.45 20.16
C THR A 337 1.64 11.46 19.03
N VAL A 338 0.65 11.36 18.13
CA VAL A 338 0.70 10.43 17.01
C VAL A 338 1.69 10.93 15.95
N VAL A 339 2.52 10.00 15.48
CA VAL A 339 3.50 10.19 14.41
C VAL A 339 3.16 9.26 13.26
N ARG A 340 3.27 9.75 12.03
CA ARG A 340 3.17 8.99 10.78
C ARG A 340 4.46 9.11 9.99
N VAL A 341 4.89 8.01 9.40
CA VAL A 341 6.02 7.98 8.47
C VAL A 341 5.48 7.59 7.10
N PHE A 342 5.86 8.36 6.10
CA PHE A 342 5.47 8.21 4.71
C PHE A 342 6.68 7.85 3.85
N ASP A 343 6.51 6.89 2.96
CA ASP A 343 7.55 6.51 2.00
C ASP A 343 7.67 7.53 0.84
N ILE A 344 8.56 7.27 -0.12
CA ILE A 344 8.76 8.12 -1.30
C ILE A 344 7.53 8.24 -2.22
N TYR A 345 6.57 7.31 -2.08
CA TYR A 345 5.27 7.35 -2.75
C TYR A 345 4.23 8.15 -1.94
N GLN A 346 4.63 8.68 -0.79
CA GLN A 346 3.78 9.37 0.18
C GLN A 346 2.63 8.50 0.71
N THR A 347 2.86 7.18 0.81
CA THR A 347 1.92 6.28 1.49
C THR A 347 2.36 6.05 2.93
N MET A 348 1.39 5.95 3.86
CA MET A 348 1.69 5.78 5.28
C MET A 348 2.28 4.39 5.55
N HIS A 349 3.59 4.35 5.78
CA HIS A 349 4.37 3.15 6.11
C HIS A 349 4.07 2.69 7.54
N THR A 350 4.28 3.58 8.51
CA THR A 350 4.06 3.30 9.93
C THR A 350 3.33 4.45 10.63
N GLN A 351 2.60 4.10 11.68
CA GLN A 351 1.96 5.02 12.60
C GLN A 351 2.15 4.51 14.01
N PHE A 352 2.46 5.40 14.94
CA PHE A 352 2.60 5.07 16.35
C PHE A 352 2.31 6.29 17.23
N ASN A 353 2.01 6.06 18.50
CA ASN A 353 1.89 7.12 19.49
C ASN A 353 3.23 7.24 20.26
N ALA A 354 3.86 8.42 20.21
CA ALA A 354 5.21 8.59 20.76
C ALA A 354 5.23 8.54 22.31
N TYR A 355 4.20 9.08 22.97
CA TYR A 355 4.09 9.18 24.43
C TYR A 355 2.75 8.60 24.91
N PRO A 356 2.60 8.19 26.19
CA PRO A 356 1.35 7.65 26.72
C PRO A 356 0.13 8.54 26.43
N ALA A 357 -1.06 7.95 26.35
CA ALA A 357 -2.28 8.69 26.05
C ALA A 357 -2.71 9.68 27.14
N SER A 358 -1.91 9.98 28.16
CA SER A 358 -2.09 11.15 29.03
C SER A 358 -1.38 12.41 28.51
N VAL A 359 -0.39 12.26 27.62
CA VAL A 359 0.33 13.37 27.01
C VAL A 359 -0.48 13.90 25.83
N ARG A 360 -0.70 15.22 25.80
CA ARG A 360 -1.55 15.93 24.84
C ARG A 360 -0.85 17.18 24.31
N GLY A 361 -1.41 17.74 23.24
CA GLY A 361 -0.96 19.00 22.67
C GLY A 361 -0.31 18.87 21.29
N GLY A 362 -0.24 17.67 20.70
CA GLY A 362 0.54 17.40 19.50
C GLY A 362 2.01 17.07 19.77
N VAL A 363 2.74 16.74 18.71
CA VAL A 363 4.15 16.32 18.76
C VAL A 363 4.95 16.91 17.59
N GLN A 364 6.16 17.37 17.89
CA GLN A 364 7.21 17.73 16.93
C GLN A 364 8.01 16.50 16.54
N VAL A 365 8.48 16.45 15.30
CA VAL A 365 9.36 15.42 14.77
C VAL A 365 10.61 16.04 14.15
N ALA A 366 11.77 15.40 14.33
CA ALA A 366 13.01 15.73 13.65
C ALA A 366 13.71 14.43 13.23
N ALA A 367 14.11 14.31 11.96
CA ALA A 367 14.71 13.10 11.41
C ALA A 367 16.20 13.29 11.17
N ALA A 368 17.01 12.42 11.79
CA ALA A 368 18.46 12.37 11.58
C ALA A 368 18.82 11.11 10.78
N VAL A 369 19.68 11.26 9.79
CA VAL A 369 20.25 10.16 9.02
C VAL A 369 21.59 9.75 9.63
N THR A 370 21.68 8.49 10.05
CA THR A 370 22.87 7.89 10.62
C THR A 370 23.27 6.64 9.84
N ASP A 371 24.45 6.09 10.14
CA ASP A 371 24.94 4.83 9.57
C ASP A 371 24.02 3.62 9.86
N ASP A 372 23.25 3.65 10.95
CA ASP A 372 22.26 2.62 11.31
C ASP A 372 20.85 2.89 10.77
N GLY A 373 20.67 3.92 9.94
CA GLY A 373 19.40 4.28 9.29
C GLY A 373 18.86 5.64 9.74
N VAL A 374 17.53 5.81 9.68
CA VAL A 374 16.88 7.06 10.09
C VAL A 374 16.39 6.97 11.53
N ASN A 375 16.80 7.94 12.35
CA ASN A 375 16.37 8.08 13.74
C ASN A 375 15.52 9.35 13.90
N ILE A 376 14.31 9.20 14.44
CA ILE A 376 13.28 10.22 14.58
C ILE A 376 13.18 10.64 16.04
N LEU A 377 13.62 11.86 16.36
CA LEU A 377 13.39 12.48 17.66
C LEU A 377 11.98 13.06 17.73
N THR A 378 11.29 12.85 18.86
CA THR A 378 9.93 13.36 19.10
C THR A 378 9.89 14.26 20.33
N ALA A 379 9.14 15.37 20.28
CA ALA A 379 8.95 16.27 21.42
C ALA A 379 7.53 16.84 21.48
N PRO A 380 6.78 16.70 22.61
CA PRO A 380 5.45 17.28 22.73
C PRO A 380 5.46 18.82 22.62
N PHE A 381 4.47 19.41 21.95
CA PHE A 381 4.39 20.87 21.85
C PHE A 381 4.06 21.56 23.18
N LYS A 382 3.17 20.96 24.00
CA LYS A 382 2.58 21.62 25.17
C LYS A 382 2.87 20.97 26.52
N ALA A 383 3.35 19.72 26.53
CA ALA A 383 3.50 18.98 27.78
C ALA A 383 4.71 19.47 28.61
N GLU A 384 4.45 20.23 29.68
CA GLU A 384 5.48 20.76 30.58
C GLU A 384 6.14 19.70 31.49
N ASN A 385 5.53 18.52 31.61
CA ASN A 385 5.97 17.45 32.51
C ASN A 385 6.81 16.37 31.81
N VAL A 386 7.06 16.48 30.51
CA VAL A 386 7.84 15.51 29.74
C VAL A 386 9.29 16.02 29.64
N THR A 387 10.20 15.39 30.38
CA THR A 387 11.64 15.74 30.41
C THR A 387 12.53 14.75 29.67
N GLU A 388 11.97 13.62 29.24
CA GLU A 388 12.65 12.60 28.45
C GLU A 388 12.00 12.56 27.07
N LEU A 389 12.81 12.87 26.05
CA LEU A 389 12.39 12.84 24.66
C LEU A 389 12.66 11.46 24.07
N ARG A 390 11.72 10.92 23.30
CA ARG A 390 11.82 9.57 22.74
C ARG A 390 12.29 9.59 21.30
N VAL A 391 13.20 8.67 20.97
CA VAL A 391 13.72 8.46 19.62
C VAL A 391 13.22 7.12 19.08
N PHE A 392 12.74 7.13 17.84
CA PHE A 392 12.22 5.97 17.12
C PHE A 392 12.95 5.76 15.81
N ASP A 393 12.96 4.54 15.27
CA ASP A 393 13.38 4.31 13.89
C ASP A 393 12.26 4.67 12.89
N ALA A 394 12.56 4.65 11.58
CA ALA A 394 11.58 4.87 10.52
C ALA A 394 10.44 3.83 10.48
N ASN A 395 10.56 2.69 11.17
CA ASN A 395 9.52 1.68 11.31
C ASN A 395 8.65 1.89 12.56
N GLY A 396 8.99 2.85 13.42
CA GLY A 396 8.29 3.20 14.66
C GLY A 396 8.71 2.38 15.89
N ALA A 397 9.81 1.62 15.81
CA ALA A 397 10.39 0.94 16.97
C ALA A 397 11.15 1.94 17.85
N PHE A 398 11.04 1.78 19.17
CA PHE A 398 11.73 2.61 20.13
C PHE A 398 13.23 2.30 20.15
N LYS A 399 14.07 3.33 20.15
CA LYS A 399 15.52 3.20 20.15
C LYS A 399 16.12 3.58 21.50
N PHE A 400 15.90 4.81 21.94
CA PHE A 400 16.43 5.34 23.19
C PHE A 400 15.74 6.67 23.55
N THR A 401 16.12 7.24 24.70
CA THR A 401 15.68 8.56 25.16
C THR A 401 16.81 9.59 25.18
N VAL A 402 16.46 10.84 24.95
CA VAL A 402 17.30 12.03 25.16
C VAL A 402 16.76 12.80 26.36
N THR A 403 17.63 13.25 27.28
CA THR A 403 17.22 13.99 28.49
C THR A 403 17.85 15.39 28.49
N PRO A 404 17.15 16.42 28.00
CA PRO A 404 17.65 17.80 28.01
C PRO A 404 17.68 18.39 29.42
N SER A 405 18.60 19.31 29.69
CA SER A 405 18.70 19.95 31.02
C SER A 405 17.70 21.09 31.26
N GLY A 406 17.16 21.68 30.19
CA GLY A 406 16.24 22.81 30.25
C GLY A 406 14.80 22.45 30.63
N LYS A 407 13.91 23.44 30.76
CA LYS A 407 12.50 23.23 31.07
C LYS A 407 11.69 22.91 29.80
N ALA A 408 10.90 21.84 29.84
CA ALA A 408 9.90 21.52 28.82
C ALA A 408 8.80 22.59 28.71
N PRO A 409 8.12 22.70 27.55
CA PRO A 409 8.34 21.94 26.31
C PRO A 409 9.63 22.37 25.58
N TYR A 410 10.07 21.55 24.63
CA TYR A 410 11.34 21.72 23.91
C TYR A 410 11.10 21.97 22.41
N ALA A 411 11.93 22.81 21.79
CA ALA A 411 12.10 22.86 20.35
C ALA A 411 13.19 21.87 19.93
N ILE A 412 13.02 21.22 18.78
CA ILE A 412 13.95 20.21 18.26
C ILE A 412 14.30 20.47 16.80
N ALA A 413 15.50 20.04 16.39
CA ALA A 413 15.93 19.94 14.99
C ALA A 413 16.95 18.81 14.85
N ALA A 414 17.13 18.30 13.64
CA ALA A 414 18.14 17.32 13.28
C ALA A 414 18.99 17.86 12.11
N GLY A 415 20.24 17.43 12.05
CA GLY A 415 21.20 17.83 11.04
C GLY A 415 22.63 17.68 11.54
N SER A 416 23.62 17.91 10.69
CA SER A 416 25.02 17.67 11.03
C SER A 416 25.60 18.67 12.04
N PHE A 417 25.25 19.96 12.00
CA PHE A 417 25.62 20.98 13.02
C PHE A 417 27.10 20.91 13.49
N ASP A 418 28.06 21.00 12.57
CA ASP A 418 29.52 20.87 12.78
C ASP A 418 30.00 19.45 13.18
N SER A 419 29.18 18.41 13.02
CA SER A 419 29.52 16.98 13.17
C SER A 419 29.58 16.26 11.82
N ASP A 420 30.35 15.16 11.75
CA ASP A 420 30.45 14.30 10.55
C ASP A 420 29.17 13.47 10.32
N ASP A 421 28.45 13.15 11.40
CA ASP A 421 27.14 12.49 11.38
C ASP A 421 26.04 13.48 11.84
N ASP A 422 24.78 13.22 11.50
CA ASP A 422 23.65 13.97 12.04
C ASP A 422 23.55 13.86 13.57
N VAL A 423 23.15 14.96 14.19
CA VAL A 423 22.92 15.10 15.63
C VAL A 423 21.58 15.76 15.88
N PHE A 424 21.05 15.58 17.08
CA PHE A 424 19.84 16.26 17.53
C PHE A 424 20.17 17.54 18.28
N ALA A 425 19.59 18.66 17.84
CA ALA A 425 19.61 19.93 18.54
C ALA A 425 18.33 20.08 19.36
N VAL A 426 18.46 20.37 20.66
CA VAL A 426 17.33 20.51 21.58
C VAL A 426 17.48 21.75 22.46
N ALA A 427 16.42 22.55 22.56
CA ALA A 427 16.40 23.75 23.39
C ALA A 427 15.03 23.92 24.07
N PRO A 428 14.93 24.61 25.22
CA PRO A 428 13.65 25.05 25.76
C PRO A 428 12.87 25.86 24.72
N MET A 429 11.60 25.50 24.49
CA MET A 429 10.77 26.17 23.49
C MET A 429 10.48 27.63 23.87
N TYR A 430 10.49 27.94 25.17
CA TYR A 430 10.28 29.29 25.68
C TYR A 430 11.53 29.78 26.43
N GLY A 431 12.13 30.86 25.93
CA GLY A 431 13.39 31.39 26.45
C GLY A 431 13.30 32.09 27.81
N ALA A 432 14.44 32.22 28.50
CA ALA A 432 14.57 32.98 29.74
C ALA A 432 14.72 34.50 29.53
N GLY A 433 15.00 34.94 28.29
CA GLY A 433 14.97 36.34 27.83
C GLY A 433 16.29 36.92 27.31
N GLU A 434 17.47 36.43 27.74
CA GLU A 434 18.77 36.97 27.27
C GLU A 434 19.57 35.98 26.41
N GLU A 435 19.65 34.72 26.82
CA GLU A 435 20.34 33.63 26.10
C GLU A 435 19.47 32.37 26.07
N THR A 436 19.55 31.63 24.96
CA THR A 436 18.99 30.29 24.79
C THR A 436 20.15 29.31 24.64
N GLU A 437 20.16 28.26 25.46
CA GLU A 437 21.12 27.17 25.34
C GLU A 437 20.51 26.06 24.48
N VAL A 438 21.20 25.72 23.39
CA VAL A 438 20.88 24.58 22.53
C VAL A 438 21.85 23.46 22.87
N GLU A 439 21.32 22.33 23.28
CA GLU A 439 22.09 21.12 23.58
C GLU A 439 22.14 20.21 22.36
N LEU A 440 23.30 19.63 22.09
CA LEU A 440 23.51 18.69 20.99
C LEU A 440 23.63 17.27 21.53
N PHE A 441 22.89 16.34 20.93
CA PHE A 441 22.89 14.93 21.30
C PHE A 441 23.20 14.05 20.08
N SER A 442 23.96 12.98 20.28
CA SER A 442 24.23 12.01 19.22
C SER A 442 22.92 11.36 18.75
N ALA A 443 22.67 11.38 17.44
CA ALA A 443 21.51 10.70 16.87
C ALA A 443 21.62 9.16 16.90
N LYS A 444 22.80 8.61 17.19
CA LYS A 444 23.04 7.15 17.25
C LYS A 444 22.70 6.55 18.61
N ASN A 445 22.88 7.30 19.70
CA ASN A 445 22.77 6.75 21.06
C ASN A 445 22.23 7.71 22.12
N GLY A 446 21.87 8.94 21.75
CA GLY A 446 21.29 9.94 22.65
C GLY A 446 22.27 10.55 23.66
N SER A 447 23.57 10.26 23.55
CA SER A 447 24.58 10.88 24.44
C SER A 447 24.74 12.37 24.14
N LYS A 448 24.84 13.19 25.20
CA LYS A 448 25.07 14.63 25.06
C LYS A 448 26.49 14.87 24.55
N LEU A 449 26.60 15.55 23.41
CA LEU A 449 27.87 15.89 22.75
C LEU A 449 28.38 17.26 23.18
N GLY A 450 27.48 18.22 23.39
CA GLY A 450 27.85 19.58 23.71
C GLY A 450 26.64 20.51 23.86
N SER A 451 26.92 21.80 23.87
CA SER A 451 25.90 22.85 23.92
C SER A 451 26.44 24.15 23.34
N MET A 452 25.58 24.92 22.70
CA MET A 452 25.86 26.26 22.17
C MET A 452 24.90 27.28 22.80
N LYS A 453 25.41 28.49 23.06
CA LYS A 453 24.60 29.59 23.61
C LYS A 453 24.33 30.64 22.55
N VAL A 454 23.06 30.91 22.31
CA VAL A 454 22.60 31.89 21.33
C VAL A 454 21.96 33.06 22.09
N LYS A 455 22.42 34.28 21.84
CA LYS A 455 21.81 35.50 22.41
C LYS A 455 20.49 35.78 21.71
N ALA A 456 19.40 35.31 22.32
CA ALA A 456 18.10 35.26 21.70
C ALA A 456 17.23 36.51 21.93
N GLY A 457 17.47 37.31 22.96
CA GLY A 457 16.77 38.60 23.20
C GLY A 457 15.23 38.56 23.30
N SER A 458 14.59 37.39 23.15
CA SER A 458 13.14 37.21 23.03
C SER A 458 12.65 36.07 23.94
N LYS A 459 11.38 36.16 24.36
CA LYS A 459 10.67 35.14 25.16
C LYS A 459 9.58 34.43 24.35
N ASN A 460 9.49 34.72 23.06
CA ASN A 460 8.54 34.09 22.17
C ASN A 460 8.87 32.60 21.97
N LYS A 461 7.92 31.88 21.37
CA LYS A 461 8.09 30.47 20.98
C LYS A 461 9.29 30.34 20.03
N LEU A 462 10.19 29.41 20.34
CA LEU A 462 11.32 29.04 19.50
C LEU A 462 10.90 27.95 18.50
N THR A 463 11.26 28.14 17.23
CA THR A 463 11.34 27.08 16.22
C THR A 463 12.78 26.95 15.73
N MET A 464 13.16 25.74 15.34
CA MET A 464 14.51 25.42 14.86
C MET A 464 14.45 24.65 13.55
N SER A 465 15.39 24.91 12.64
CA SER A 465 15.52 24.16 11.40
C SER A 465 16.96 24.14 10.90
N PRO A 466 17.40 23.07 10.21
CA PRO A 466 18.71 23.04 9.57
C PRO A 466 18.82 24.05 8.42
N VAL A 467 20.05 24.45 8.11
CA VAL A 467 20.39 25.25 6.92
C VAL A 467 21.69 24.75 6.31
N GLN A 468 21.71 24.58 4.99
CA GLN A 468 22.90 24.08 4.30
C GLN A 468 24.06 25.07 4.42
N ALA A 469 25.22 24.61 4.89
CA ALA A 469 26.39 25.45 5.08
C ALA A 469 27.46 25.24 3.98
N ALA A 470 28.29 26.26 3.75
CA ALA A 470 29.30 26.24 2.68
C ALA A 470 30.51 25.35 3.02
N SER A 471 30.66 25.00 4.30
CA SER A 471 31.69 24.13 4.87
C SER A 471 31.44 22.65 4.64
N GLY A 472 30.24 22.26 4.15
CA GLY A 472 29.84 20.87 3.95
C GLY A 472 29.06 20.27 5.13
N HIS A 473 29.12 20.89 6.30
CA HIS A 473 28.20 20.62 7.43
C HIS A 473 26.99 21.56 7.34
N GLU A 474 25.92 21.27 8.06
CA GLU A 474 24.73 22.13 8.16
C GLU A 474 24.85 23.08 9.35
N GLY A 475 24.33 24.31 9.20
CA GLY A 475 24.09 25.24 10.29
C GLY A 475 22.68 25.09 10.87
N LEU A 476 22.35 25.91 11.87
CA LEU A 476 21.07 25.90 12.57
C LEU A 476 20.41 27.28 12.52
N ILE A 477 19.14 27.35 12.10
CA ILE A 477 18.31 28.55 12.22
C ILE A 477 17.49 28.47 13.51
N LEU A 478 17.51 29.53 14.30
CA LEU A 478 16.64 29.72 15.47
C LEU A 478 15.70 30.90 15.19
N SER A 479 14.39 30.67 15.25
CA SER A 479 13.37 31.71 15.07
C SER A 479 12.52 31.91 16.32
N PHE A 480 12.37 33.15 16.77
CA PHE A 480 11.55 33.58 17.90
C PHE A 480 10.35 34.42 17.43
N GLY A 481 9.91 34.18 16.19
CA GLY A 481 8.80 34.86 15.54
C GLY A 481 9.10 36.28 15.07
N ASP A 482 9.59 37.16 15.92
CA ASP A 482 9.96 38.55 15.57
C ASP A 482 11.44 38.73 15.20
N THR A 483 12.25 37.72 15.49
CA THR A 483 13.69 37.70 15.31
C THR A 483 14.14 36.30 14.91
N ALA A 484 15.19 36.21 14.09
CA ALA A 484 15.79 34.94 13.73
C ALA A 484 17.32 35.05 13.62
N TYR A 485 18.00 33.96 13.90
CA TYR A 485 19.46 33.85 13.92
C TYR A 485 19.88 32.59 13.17
N GLU A 486 20.87 32.71 12.30
CA GLU A 486 21.60 31.58 11.74
C GLU A 486 22.87 31.37 12.56
N VAL A 487 23.12 30.11 12.96
CA VAL A 487 24.37 29.69 13.57
C VAL A 487 25.09 28.76 12.62
N LYS A 488 26.30 29.13 12.22
CA LYS A 488 27.07 28.43 11.21
C LYS A 488 28.57 28.60 11.46
N ASP A 489 29.31 27.50 11.44
CA ASP A 489 30.76 27.48 11.68
C ASP A 489 31.16 28.20 13.00
N GLY A 490 30.29 28.11 14.03
CA GLY A 490 30.42 28.81 15.30
C GLY A 490 30.13 30.32 15.29
N GLU A 491 29.80 30.92 14.15
CA GLU A 491 29.34 32.31 14.03
C GLU A 491 27.82 32.42 14.13
N VAL A 492 27.34 33.50 14.76
CA VAL A 492 25.90 33.80 14.87
C VAL A 492 25.59 35.05 14.05
N VAL A 493 24.72 34.90 13.06
CA VAL A 493 24.29 35.96 12.14
C VAL A 493 22.81 36.24 12.33
N SER A 494 22.43 37.51 12.50
CA SER A 494 21.02 37.89 12.57
C SER A 494 20.38 37.89 11.18
N VAL A 495 19.23 37.23 11.03
CA VAL A 495 18.39 37.32 9.84
C VAL A 495 17.55 38.60 9.94
N THR A 496 17.59 39.43 8.90
CA THR A 496 16.87 40.71 8.89
C THR A 496 15.41 40.50 8.50
N LEU A 497 14.51 40.70 9.47
CA LEU A 497 13.05 40.64 9.28
C LEU A 497 12.46 42.05 9.17
N ASP A 498 11.23 42.17 8.63
CA ASP A 498 10.54 43.47 8.45
C ASP A 498 9.87 44.01 9.73
N GLY A 499 10.12 43.37 10.88
CA GLY A 499 9.54 43.73 12.17
C GLY A 499 8.15 43.15 12.45
N LYS A 500 7.63 42.28 11.56
CA LYS A 500 6.44 41.48 11.84
C LYS A 500 6.80 40.21 12.64
N THR A 501 5.77 39.57 13.19
CA THR A 501 5.87 38.27 13.84
C THR A 501 5.52 37.16 12.84
N TYR A 502 6.38 36.16 12.77
CA TYR A 502 6.30 34.98 11.92
C TYR A 502 6.10 33.72 12.76
N ASN A 503 5.61 32.64 12.14
CA ASN A 503 5.50 31.33 12.78
C ASN A 503 6.87 30.61 12.83
N GLY A 504 7.71 30.84 11.82
CA GLY A 504 9.07 30.32 11.75
C GLY A 504 9.86 30.91 10.58
N VAL A 505 11.18 30.74 10.61
CA VAL A 505 12.08 31.10 9.51
C VAL A 505 12.91 29.88 9.17
N TYR A 506 12.99 29.54 7.89
CA TYR A 506 13.56 28.30 7.36
C TYR A 506 14.51 28.59 6.21
N ALA A 507 15.38 27.64 5.88
CA ALA A 507 16.22 27.72 4.68
C ALA A 507 15.38 27.61 3.40
N SER A 508 15.77 28.31 2.35
CA SER A 508 15.19 28.17 1.00
C SER A 508 16.05 27.24 0.14
N ALA A 509 15.41 26.34 -0.63
CA ALA A 509 16.07 25.53 -1.65
C ALA A 509 16.68 26.36 -2.80
N PHE A 510 16.34 27.65 -2.90
CA PHE A 510 16.81 28.60 -3.91
C PHE A 510 17.80 29.64 -3.37
N GLY A 511 18.31 29.40 -2.16
CA GLY A 511 19.18 30.33 -1.42
C GLY A 511 18.41 31.42 -0.67
N GLY A 512 19.00 31.93 0.42
CA GLY A 512 18.31 32.81 1.36
C GLY A 512 17.38 32.06 2.32
N TYR A 513 16.32 32.72 2.77
CA TYR A 513 15.38 32.18 3.77
C TYR A 513 13.93 32.28 3.32
N VAL A 514 13.08 31.48 3.94
CA VAL A 514 11.62 31.55 3.83
C VAL A 514 11.03 31.71 5.22
N ALA A 515 10.26 32.77 5.44
CA ALA A 515 9.50 32.98 6.66
C ALA A 515 8.03 32.63 6.44
N THR A 516 7.41 32.02 7.45
CA THR A 516 5.99 31.63 7.41
C THR A 516 5.17 32.53 8.30
N ALA A 517 3.95 32.83 7.87
CA ALA A 517 3.13 33.86 8.50
C ALA A 517 1.65 33.50 8.45
N ASP A 518 0.98 33.77 9.56
CA ASP A 518 -0.47 33.94 9.59
C ASP A 518 -0.77 35.42 9.32
N THR A 519 -0.97 35.78 8.05
CA THR A 519 -1.21 37.19 7.69
C THR A 519 -2.54 37.71 8.24
N ASP A 520 -2.60 39.02 8.54
CA ASP A 520 -3.72 39.74 9.17
C ASP A 520 -5.11 39.49 8.53
N ASP A 521 -6.15 39.80 9.32
CA ASP A 521 -7.58 39.51 9.12
C ASP A 521 -8.20 39.75 7.71
N GLU A 522 -7.60 40.55 6.82
CA GLU A 522 -8.09 40.78 5.44
C GLU A 522 -7.78 39.63 4.47
N TYR A 523 -6.79 38.77 4.78
CA TYR A 523 -6.30 37.69 3.89
C TYR A 523 -6.46 36.28 4.48
N LYS A 524 -7.42 36.09 5.41
CA LYS A 524 -7.63 34.82 6.15
C LYS A 524 -7.70 33.55 5.29
N ALA A 525 -8.05 33.66 4.00
CA ALA A 525 -8.18 32.51 3.10
C ALA A 525 -6.87 32.07 2.43
N PHE A 526 -5.76 32.83 2.55
CA PHE A 526 -4.54 32.57 1.79
C PHE A 526 -3.40 32.03 2.65
N SER A 527 -2.56 31.21 2.00
CA SER A 527 -1.32 30.70 2.59
C SER A 527 -0.14 31.32 1.86
N HIS A 528 0.49 32.28 2.51
CA HIS A 528 1.65 32.99 1.98
C HIS A 528 2.91 32.62 2.75
N VAL A 529 4.03 32.60 2.03
CA VAL A 529 5.36 32.61 2.62
C VAL A 529 6.08 33.89 2.20
N ILE A 530 7.01 34.37 3.03
CA ILE A 530 7.84 35.52 2.72
C ILE A 530 9.24 35.01 2.38
N GLU A 531 9.63 35.12 1.12
CA GLU A 531 11.02 34.89 0.71
C GLU A 531 11.89 36.05 1.16
N ILE A 532 13.06 35.76 1.73
CA ILE A 532 14.05 36.73 2.21
C ILE A 532 15.38 36.44 1.52
N LYS A 533 15.78 37.31 0.58
CA LYS A 533 16.99 37.15 -0.22
C LYS A 533 17.65 38.50 -0.45
N ASP A 534 18.95 38.61 -0.14
CA ASP A 534 19.74 39.85 -0.28
C ASP A 534 19.09 41.10 0.37
N GLY A 535 18.38 40.90 1.49
CA GLY A 535 17.66 41.97 2.20
C GLY A 535 16.35 42.43 1.53
N VAL A 536 15.94 41.79 0.43
CA VAL A 536 14.64 41.96 -0.21
C VAL A 536 13.68 40.91 0.32
N GLN A 537 12.44 41.32 0.58
CA GLN A 537 11.36 40.44 1.01
C GLN A 537 10.26 40.40 -0.03
N ASN A 538 9.90 39.19 -0.48
CA ASN A 538 8.85 38.96 -1.47
C ASN A 538 7.77 38.05 -0.89
N GLU A 539 6.51 38.46 -1.02
CA GLU A 539 5.37 37.63 -0.64
C GLU A 539 5.01 36.65 -1.77
N ILE A 540 4.93 35.36 -1.43
CA ILE A 540 4.66 34.27 -2.36
C ILE A 540 3.40 33.53 -1.91
N ASN A 541 2.42 33.39 -2.81
CA ASN A 541 1.18 32.66 -2.52
C ASN A 541 1.38 31.15 -2.76
N ALA A 542 1.76 30.43 -1.72
CA ALA A 542 1.92 28.97 -1.74
C ALA A 542 0.57 28.23 -1.90
N GLY A 543 -0.52 28.82 -1.41
CA GLY A 543 -1.89 28.26 -1.45
C GLY A 543 -2.68 28.54 -2.73
N ARG A 544 -2.06 29.14 -3.77
CA ARG A 544 -2.77 29.62 -4.96
C ARG A 544 -3.68 28.57 -5.59
N LYS A 545 -3.20 27.34 -5.71
CA LYS A 545 -3.94 26.21 -6.29
C LYS A 545 -5.18 25.86 -5.46
N GLU A 546 -5.01 25.83 -4.15
CA GLU A 546 -6.00 25.47 -3.14
C GLU A 546 -7.13 26.50 -3.05
N ASN A 547 -6.84 27.75 -3.45
CA ASN A 547 -7.83 28.82 -3.55
C ASN A 547 -8.71 28.75 -4.81
N MET A 548 -8.39 27.88 -5.78
CA MET A 548 -9.13 27.80 -7.04
C MET A 548 -10.28 26.81 -6.98
N PHE A 549 -11.34 27.13 -7.72
CA PHE A 549 -12.42 26.22 -8.08
C PHE A 549 -12.49 26.06 -9.60
N VAL A 550 -12.61 24.82 -10.06
CA VAL A 550 -12.61 24.50 -11.49
C VAL A 550 -13.93 23.85 -11.89
N SER A 551 -14.54 24.30 -12.99
CA SER A 551 -15.79 23.72 -13.48
C SER A 551 -15.80 23.59 -14.99
N THR A 552 -16.42 22.52 -15.50
CA THR A 552 -16.64 22.35 -16.95
C THR A 552 -17.71 23.28 -17.52
N LYS A 553 -18.45 24.02 -16.67
CA LYS A 553 -19.43 25.06 -17.11
C LYS A 553 -18.96 26.50 -16.90
N ALA A 554 -17.75 26.72 -16.40
CA ALA A 554 -17.24 28.08 -16.26
C ALA A 554 -17.02 28.71 -17.65
N SER A 555 -17.62 29.87 -17.90
CA SER A 555 -17.60 30.52 -19.22
C SER A 555 -16.28 31.21 -19.58
N LYS A 556 -15.41 31.42 -18.58
CA LYS A 556 -14.13 32.13 -18.67
C LYS A 556 -13.24 31.79 -17.47
N ASN A 557 -11.95 32.07 -17.59
CA ASN A 557 -11.03 32.05 -16.45
C ASN A 557 -11.06 33.39 -15.73
N THR A 558 -11.44 33.37 -14.46
CA THR A 558 -11.27 34.48 -13.49
C THR A 558 -10.03 34.19 -12.63
N ASP A 559 -9.77 34.95 -11.56
CA ASP A 559 -8.60 34.70 -10.71
C ASP A 559 -8.74 33.39 -9.94
N TYR A 560 -9.94 33.11 -9.41
CA TYR A 560 -10.20 31.93 -8.57
C TYR A 560 -11.14 30.89 -9.21
N ILE A 561 -11.99 31.28 -10.15
CA ILE A 561 -12.87 30.35 -10.86
C ILE A 561 -12.33 30.09 -12.26
N LYS A 562 -12.02 28.82 -12.57
CA LYS A 562 -11.43 28.40 -13.84
C LYS A 562 -12.35 27.48 -14.64
N HIS A 563 -12.24 27.58 -15.96
CA HIS A 563 -12.77 26.58 -16.88
C HIS A 563 -11.83 25.38 -16.95
N GLY A 564 -12.40 24.19 -16.74
CA GLY A 564 -11.68 22.93 -16.84
C GLY A 564 -12.29 21.96 -17.83
N VAL A 565 -11.54 20.91 -18.16
CA VAL A 565 -11.98 19.79 -19.00
C VAL A 565 -11.97 18.51 -18.17
N PHE A 566 -13.00 17.68 -18.35
CA PHE A 566 -13.10 16.36 -17.76
C PHE A 566 -12.80 15.30 -18.83
N TRP A 567 -11.80 14.47 -18.57
CA TRP A 567 -11.36 13.42 -19.48
C TRP A 567 -11.76 12.04 -18.97
N HIS A 568 -12.94 11.58 -19.36
CA HIS A 568 -13.38 10.21 -19.11
C HIS A 568 -12.73 9.25 -20.10
N ILE A 569 -11.80 8.40 -19.63
CA ILE A 569 -10.97 7.55 -20.49
C ILE A 569 -11.11 6.09 -20.08
N ARG A 570 -11.74 5.31 -20.94
CA ARG A 570 -11.95 3.87 -20.77
C ARG A 570 -10.76 3.09 -21.34
N VAL A 571 -9.76 2.85 -20.49
CA VAL A 571 -8.46 2.29 -20.90
C VAL A 571 -8.57 0.86 -21.42
N GLU A 572 -9.61 0.12 -21.02
CA GLU A 572 -9.83 -1.26 -21.44
C GLU A 572 -10.18 -1.40 -22.93
N TYR A 573 -10.80 -0.37 -23.55
CA TYR A 573 -11.26 -0.43 -24.94
C TYR A 573 -10.15 -0.16 -25.97
N GLY A 574 -9.14 0.63 -25.61
CA GLY A 574 -8.10 1.09 -26.54
C GLY A 574 -6.92 0.13 -26.71
N THR A 575 -7.05 -1.11 -26.24
CA THR A 575 -5.96 -2.08 -26.20
C THR A 575 -5.85 -2.90 -27.50
N PRO A 576 -4.64 -3.34 -27.90
CA PRO A 576 -4.50 -4.28 -29.01
C PRO A 576 -5.32 -5.57 -28.85
N VAL A 577 -5.55 -6.03 -27.61
CA VAL A 577 -6.37 -7.22 -27.32
C VAL A 577 -7.83 -7.04 -27.77
N MET A 578 -8.40 -5.83 -27.64
CA MET A 578 -9.74 -5.54 -28.14
C MET A 578 -9.82 -5.56 -29.66
N GLY A 579 -8.77 -5.10 -30.35
CA GLY A 579 -8.65 -5.23 -31.81
C GLY A 579 -8.61 -6.69 -32.27
N LYS A 580 -7.96 -7.58 -31.51
CA LYS A 580 -7.95 -9.03 -31.82
C LYS A 580 -9.32 -9.69 -31.61
N LEU A 581 -10.02 -9.37 -30.52
CA LEU A 581 -11.37 -9.87 -30.25
C LEU A 581 -12.37 -9.48 -31.35
N GLN A 582 -12.19 -8.30 -31.96
CA GLN A 582 -13.02 -7.88 -33.09
C GLN A 582 -12.88 -8.81 -34.30
N ASN A 583 -11.67 -9.31 -34.55
CA ASN A 583 -11.34 -10.15 -35.70
C ASN A 583 -11.46 -11.66 -35.40
N ASN A 584 -11.38 -12.07 -34.13
CA ASN A 584 -11.51 -13.45 -33.70
C ASN A 584 -12.35 -13.55 -32.41
N LYS A 585 -13.61 -13.95 -32.56
CA LYS A 585 -14.61 -14.01 -31.48
C LYS A 585 -14.32 -15.08 -30.43
N THR A 586 -13.49 -16.07 -30.76
CA THR A 586 -13.09 -17.14 -29.84
C THR A 586 -11.71 -16.89 -29.25
N TYR A 587 -11.11 -15.72 -29.51
CA TYR A 587 -9.80 -15.37 -28.97
C TYR A 587 -9.83 -15.36 -27.44
N PRO A 588 -9.11 -16.28 -26.77
CA PRO A 588 -9.08 -16.32 -25.33
C PRO A 588 -8.10 -15.25 -24.84
N ILE A 589 -8.61 -14.12 -24.36
CA ILE A 589 -7.75 -13.00 -23.90
C ILE A 589 -6.75 -13.41 -22.81
N ARG A 590 -7.00 -14.52 -22.10
CA ARG A 590 -6.05 -15.15 -21.16
C ARG A 590 -4.71 -15.56 -21.76
N THR A 591 -4.62 -15.74 -23.09
CA THR A 591 -3.34 -16.07 -23.77
C THR A 591 -2.62 -14.84 -24.32
N GLY A 592 -3.16 -13.64 -24.12
CA GLY A 592 -2.51 -12.40 -24.53
C GLY A 592 -1.29 -12.09 -23.67
N GLY A 593 -0.14 -11.84 -24.32
CA GLY A 593 1.03 -11.22 -23.68
C GLY A 593 0.76 -9.75 -23.33
N ILE A 594 1.55 -9.19 -22.42
CA ILE A 594 1.27 -7.89 -21.80
C ILE A 594 1.29 -6.70 -22.76
N ASP A 595 2.11 -6.75 -23.81
CA ASP A 595 2.14 -5.73 -24.86
C ASP A 595 0.78 -5.53 -25.53
N GLN A 596 -0.07 -6.57 -25.50
CA GLN A 596 -1.41 -6.52 -26.06
C GLN A 596 -2.42 -5.82 -25.15
N PHE A 597 -2.06 -5.57 -23.89
CA PHE A 597 -2.81 -4.79 -22.91
C PHE A 597 -2.20 -3.39 -22.71
N THR A 598 -0.99 -3.15 -23.20
CA THR A 598 -0.32 -1.85 -23.08
C THR A 598 -1.04 -0.79 -23.92
N ILE A 599 -1.31 0.36 -23.30
CA ILE A 599 -1.92 1.54 -23.93
C ILE A 599 -1.15 2.81 -23.49
N GLY A 600 -1.44 3.95 -24.10
CA GLY A 600 -0.95 5.25 -23.67
C GLY A 600 -1.81 6.39 -24.22
N PRO A 601 -1.69 7.60 -23.65
CA PRO A 601 -2.25 8.78 -24.27
C PRO A 601 -1.64 9.02 -25.65
N ASP A 602 -2.41 9.59 -26.57
CA ASP A 602 -1.87 10.07 -27.85
C ASP A 602 -1.11 11.40 -27.68
N VAL A 603 -0.44 11.86 -28.74
CA VAL A 603 0.37 13.09 -28.71
C VAL A 603 -0.48 14.35 -28.48
N GLU A 604 -1.73 14.36 -28.92
CA GLU A 604 -2.63 15.52 -28.78
C GLU A 604 -3.10 15.69 -27.33
N VAL A 605 -3.31 14.57 -26.61
CA VAL A 605 -3.56 14.58 -25.16
C VAL A 605 -2.45 15.33 -24.42
N GLY A 606 -1.19 15.09 -24.78
CA GLY A 606 -0.03 15.79 -24.19
C GLY A 606 -0.04 17.31 -24.39
N LYS A 607 -0.50 17.80 -25.56
CA LYS A 607 -0.61 19.24 -25.83
C LYS A 607 -1.71 19.91 -25.00
N GLN A 608 -2.80 19.19 -24.76
CA GLN A 608 -3.95 19.70 -24.00
C GLN A 608 -3.69 19.71 -22.50
N TYR A 609 -2.84 18.79 -22.02
CA TYR A 609 -2.43 18.69 -20.63
C TYR A 609 -1.86 20.01 -20.08
N ASN A 610 -1.01 20.68 -20.86
CA ASN A 610 -0.23 21.83 -20.40
C ASN A 610 -0.89 23.21 -20.65
N THR A 611 -2.11 23.25 -21.19
CA THR A 611 -2.73 24.51 -21.66
C THR A 611 -4.07 24.84 -21.02
N ARG A 612 -4.65 23.91 -20.24
CA ARG A 612 -5.99 24.05 -19.62
C ARG A 612 -6.03 23.30 -18.31
N TYR A 613 -6.92 23.69 -17.40
CA TYR A 613 -7.17 22.91 -16.20
C TYR A 613 -7.88 21.60 -16.55
N ASN A 614 -7.38 20.47 -16.06
CA ASN A 614 -7.87 19.16 -16.46
C ASN A 614 -8.07 18.25 -15.24
N MET A 615 -9.17 17.49 -15.26
CA MET A 615 -9.35 16.29 -14.44
C MET A 615 -9.30 15.07 -15.36
N TRP A 616 -8.45 14.11 -15.02
CA TRP A 616 -8.23 12.90 -15.82
C TRP A 616 -8.84 11.69 -15.15
N GLU A 617 -9.64 10.93 -15.85
CA GLU A 617 -10.24 9.69 -15.34
C GLU A 617 -9.86 8.49 -16.23
N PRO A 618 -8.59 8.05 -16.20
CA PRO A 618 -8.17 6.78 -16.81
C PRO A 618 -8.66 5.61 -15.95
N CYS A 619 -9.82 5.08 -16.29
CA CYS A 619 -10.54 4.10 -15.48
C CYS A 619 -10.86 2.82 -16.27
N SER A 620 -11.13 1.76 -15.52
CA SER A 620 -11.91 0.61 -15.99
C SER A 620 -13.04 0.36 -15.00
N THR A 621 -14.14 -0.21 -15.47
CA THR A 621 -15.32 -0.46 -14.62
C THR A 621 -16.02 -1.75 -15.04
N HIS A 622 -16.76 -2.36 -14.11
CA HIS A 622 -17.64 -3.49 -14.36
C HIS A 622 -18.74 -3.20 -15.39
N ARG A 623 -19.11 -1.92 -15.60
CA ARG A 623 -20.10 -1.50 -16.60
C ARG A 623 -19.47 -1.42 -18.00
N TRP A 624 -19.54 -2.51 -18.74
CA TRP A 624 -19.02 -2.57 -20.11
C TRP A 624 -20.07 -2.11 -21.13
N GLY A 625 -19.72 -1.16 -21.99
CA GLY A 625 -20.56 -0.74 -23.09
C GLY A 625 -20.90 -1.92 -23.99
N LYS A 626 -22.11 -1.93 -24.57
CA LYS A 626 -22.61 -3.01 -25.44
C LYS A 626 -21.95 -3.04 -26.83
N THR A 627 -20.64 -3.19 -26.85
CA THR A 627 -19.86 -3.45 -28.07
C THR A 627 -19.85 -4.95 -28.38
N ALA A 628 -19.48 -5.31 -29.62
CA ALA A 628 -19.40 -6.72 -30.01
C ALA A 628 -18.32 -7.46 -29.21
N GLN A 629 -17.18 -6.82 -28.97
CA GLN A 629 -16.02 -7.35 -28.26
C GLN A 629 -16.39 -7.70 -26.80
N MET A 630 -17.02 -6.77 -26.09
CA MET A 630 -17.47 -7.01 -24.71
C MET A 630 -18.60 -8.04 -24.65
N GLY A 631 -19.45 -8.08 -25.68
CA GLY A 631 -20.41 -9.16 -25.85
C GLY A 631 -19.74 -10.54 -25.89
N TYR A 632 -18.61 -10.70 -26.58
CA TYR A 632 -17.91 -11.99 -26.62
C TYR A 632 -17.36 -12.39 -25.25
N LEU A 633 -16.78 -11.44 -24.51
CA LEU A 633 -16.25 -11.71 -23.16
C LEU A 633 -17.35 -12.11 -22.18
N ILE A 634 -18.45 -11.37 -22.13
CA ILE A 634 -19.55 -11.65 -21.19
C ILE A 634 -20.29 -12.94 -21.53
N ASN A 635 -20.23 -13.40 -22.79
CA ASN A 635 -20.75 -14.71 -23.22
C ASN A 635 -19.72 -15.85 -23.11
N TYR A 636 -18.48 -15.57 -22.70
CA TYR A 636 -17.44 -16.59 -22.63
C TYR A 636 -17.73 -17.56 -21.49
N VAL A 637 -17.89 -18.83 -21.85
CA VAL A 637 -17.99 -19.96 -20.94
C VAL A 637 -16.66 -20.68 -20.98
N ASP A 638 -16.03 -20.83 -19.82
CA ASP A 638 -14.77 -21.54 -19.72
C ASP A 638 -14.98 -23.03 -20.03
N PRO A 639 -14.27 -23.60 -21.03
CA PRO A 639 -14.50 -24.99 -21.44
C PRO A 639 -14.18 -26.04 -20.37
N GLU A 640 -13.29 -25.70 -19.42
CA GLU A 640 -12.87 -26.60 -18.34
C GLU A 640 -13.91 -26.66 -17.22
N SER A 641 -14.38 -25.50 -16.75
CA SER A 641 -15.37 -25.43 -15.67
C SER A 641 -16.83 -25.48 -16.14
N GLY A 642 -17.11 -25.10 -17.39
CA GLY A 642 -18.48 -24.97 -17.92
C GLY A 642 -19.21 -23.71 -17.46
N GLU A 643 -18.51 -22.78 -16.80
CA GLU A 643 -19.09 -21.60 -16.14
C GLU A 643 -18.74 -20.29 -16.85
N TYR A 644 -19.53 -19.25 -16.64
CA TYR A 644 -19.22 -17.91 -17.14
C TYR A 644 -18.01 -17.33 -16.41
N LEU A 645 -16.95 -17.00 -17.14
CA LEU A 645 -15.71 -16.51 -16.53
C LEU A 645 -15.75 -15.01 -16.21
N TYR A 646 -16.18 -14.18 -17.17
CA TYR A 646 -16.03 -12.72 -17.06
C TYR A 646 -17.30 -11.97 -16.64
N ALA A 647 -18.44 -12.66 -16.49
CA ALA A 647 -19.72 -12.02 -16.22
C ALA A 647 -20.05 -12.00 -14.71
N THR A 648 -20.68 -10.92 -14.26
CA THR A 648 -21.38 -10.91 -12.98
C THR A 648 -22.63 -11.80 -13.07
N LEU A 649 -22.86 -12.65 -12.07
CA LEU A 649 -24.00 -13.56 -12.00
C LEU A 649 -24.92 -13.21 -10.82
N ASN A 650 -26.22 -13.38 -11.02
CA ASN A 650 -27.19 -13.28 -9.95
C ASN A 650 -27.30 -14.58 -9.15
N LYS A 651 -28.05 -14.57 -8.04
CA LYS A 651 -28.22 -15.75 -7.16
C LYS A 651 -28.77 -17.02 -7.84
N LYS A 652 -29.34 -16.90 -9.05
CA LYS A 652 -29.83 -18.03 -9.86
C LYS A 652 -28.82 -18.47 -10.93
N GLY A 653 -27.60 -17.93 -10.94
CA GLY A 653 -26.56 -18.21 -11.93
C GLY A 653 -26.82 -17.56 -13.30
N MET A 654 -27.69 -16.55 -13.38
CA MET A 654 -28.00 -15.87 -14.64
C MET A 654 -27.30 -14.53 -14.71
N ARG A 655 -26.80 -14.18 -15.90
CA ARG A 655 -26.29 -12.84 -16.21
C ARG A 655 -27.42 -11.82 -16.23
N ASN A 656 -27.07 -10.56 -16.02
CA ASN A 656 -28.00 -9.46 -16.19
C ASN A 656 -27.33 -8.29 -16.93
N ASP A 657 -28.16 -7.46 -17.54
CA ASP A 657 -27.74 -6.20 -18.15
C ASP A 657 -28.05 -5.05 -17.19
N TYR A 658 -27.22 -4.02 -17.25
CA TYR A 658 -27.41 -2.78 -16.52
C TYR A 658 -28.02 -1.70 -17.43
N LEU A 659 -28.93 -0.90 -16.88
CA LEU A 659 -29.65 0.16 -17.58
C LEU A 659 -29.54 1.46 -16.80
N GLU A 660 -29.05 2.51 -17.45
CA GLU A 660 -28.90 3.83 -16.85
C GLU A 660 -29.03 4.93 -17.90
N LEU A 661 -29.87 5.94 -17.62
CA LEU A 661 -30.03 7.14 -18.45
C LEU A 661 -30.25 6.90 -19.96
N GLY A 662 -30.89 5.78 -20.32
CA GLY A 662 -31.13 5.39 -21.72
C GLY A 662 -30.00 4.59 -22.38
N SER A 663 -28.90 4.39 -21.67
CA SER A 663 -27.79 3.50 -22.03
C SER A 663 -27.98 2.11 -21.43
N SER A 664 -27.38 1.10 -22.08
CA SER A 664 -27.38 -0.27 -21.60
C SER A 664 -25.98 -0.86 -21.65
N PHE A 665 -25.61 -1.57 -20.58
CA PHE A 665 -24.27 -2.10 -20.35
C PHE A 665 -24.35 -3.59 -20.04
N TYR A 666 -23.27 -4.30 -20.32
CA TYR A 666 -23.02 -5.62 -19.74
C TYR A 666 -22.31 -5.45 -18.39
N ASN A 667 -22.58 -6.37 -17.45
CA ASN A 667 -21.93 -6.37 -16.13
C ASN A 667 -20.82 -7.42 -16.09
N ALA A 668 -19.57 -6.96 -16.03
CA ALA A 668 -18.42 -7.80 -15.77
C ALA A 668 -18.29 -8.12 -14.28
N THR A 669 -17.70 -9.26 -13.96
CA THR A 669 -17.37 -9.62 -12.57
C THR A 669 -16.16 -8.82 -12.08
N TYR A 670 -16.05 -8.66 -10.76
CA TYR A 670 -14.82 -8.22 -10.09
C TYR A 670 -14.06 -9.39 -9.43
N ALA A 671 -14.44 -10.62 -9.76
CA ALA A 671 -13.91 -11.80 -9.13
C ALA A 671 -12.37 -11.83 -9.15
N PRO A 672 -11.75 -12.14 -8.01
CA PRO A 672 -10.30 -12.18 -7.92
C PRO A 672 -9.73 -13.37 -8.72
N ASN A 673 -8.44 -13.28 -9.02
CA ASN A 673 -7.66 -14.37 -9.62
C ASN A 673 -8.14 -14.77 -11.02
N ILE A 674 -8.65 -13.80 -11.79
CA ILE A 674 -8.92 -13.96 -13.21
C ILE A 674 -7.89 -13.13 -13.97
N GLU A 675 -6.73 -13.74 -14.24
CA GLU A 675 -5.54 -13.08 -14.81
C GLU A 675 -5.86 -12.13 -15.98
N ALA A 676 -6.72 -12.54 -16.91
CA ALA A 676 -7.06 -11.74 -18.08
C ALA A 676 -7.90 -10.50 -17.75
N LEU A 677 -8.79 -10.61 -16.76
CA LEU A 677 -9.60 -9.49 -16.27
C LEU A 677 -8.73 -8.54 -15.45
N ASP A 678 -7.84 -9.07 -14.62
CA ASP A 678 -6.94 -8.26 -13.82
C ASP A 678 -5.93 -7.52 -14.73
N LYS A 679 -5.43 -8.16 -15.80
CA LYS A 679 -4.68 -7.48 -16.89
C LYS A 679 -5.49 -6.34 -17.51
N LEU A 680 -6.75 -6.59 -17.85
CA LEU A 680 -7.60 -5.61 -18.49
C LEU A 680 -7.90 -4.41 -17.58
N ASN A 681 -8.02 -4.64 -16.26
CA ASN A 681 -8.37 -3.62 -15.28
C ASN A 681 -7.17 -2.78 -14.82
N PHE A 682 -6.03 -3.42 -14.54
CA PHE A 682 -4.93 -2.76 -13.84
C PHE A 682 -3.72 -2.49 -14.72
N TRP A 683 -3.37 -3.37 -15.67
CA TRP A 683 -2.20 -3.13 -16.51
C TRP A 683 -2.41 -2.03 -17.54
N THR A 684 -3.56 -2.05 -18.20
CA THR A 684 -3.99 -1.01 -19.13
C THR A 684 -3.89 0.36 -18.46
N ARG A 685 -4.35 0.43 -17.20
CA ARG A 685 -4.31 1.60 -16.35
C ARG A 685 -2.89 1.99 -15.95
N ARG A 686 -2.09 1.04 -15.45
CA ARG A 686 -0.66 1.23 -15.10
C ARG A 686 0.11 1.88 -16.24
N THR A 687 -0.02 1.32 -17.45
CA THR A 687 0.72 1.79 -18.62
C THR A 687 0.23 3.15 -19.11
N TYR A 688 -1.08 3.40 -19.05
CA TYR A 688 -1.65 4.70 -19.37
C TYR A 688 -1.17 5.78 -18.40
N MET A 689 -1.27 5.54 -17.09
CA MET A 689 -0.92 6.50 -16.04
C MET A 689 0.57 6.80 -16.00
N ASN A 690 1.44 5.79 -16.14
CA ASN A 690 2.87 6.04 -16.24
C ASN A 690 3.18 7.01 -17.37
N LYS A 691 2.64 6.79 -18.57
CA LYS A 691 2.85 7.74 -19.68
C LYS A 691 2.24 9.11 -19.40
N LEU A 692 1.05 9.16 -18.80
CA LEU A 692 0.36 10.40 -18.45
C LEU A 692 1.14 11.23 -17.41
N ALA A 693 1.83 10.59 -16.47
CA ALA A 693 2.61 11.24 -15.42
C ALA A 693 3.75 12.10 -15.98
N THR A 694 4.33 11.72 -17.12
CA THR A 694 5.37 12.53 -17.79
C THR A 694 4.85 13.88 -18.29
N TYR A 695 3.56 13.99 -18.61
CA TYR A 695 2.92 15.27 -18.96
C TYR A 695 2.57 16.06 -17.70
N TYR A 696 2.06 15.38 -16.67
CA TYR A 696 1.79 15.95 -15.35
C TYR A 696 2.96 16.77 -14.81
N ARG A 697 4.15 16.17 -14.78
CA ARG A 697 5.34 16.81 -14.21
C ARG A 697 5.77 18.09 -14.91
N LYS A 698 5.42 18.26 -16.18
CA LYS A 698 5.77 19.47 -16.93
C LYS A 698 4.90 20.66 -16.54
N ALA A 699 3.66 20.43 -16.11
CA ALA A 699 2.70 21.49 -15.81
C ALA A 699 1.68 21.08 -14.72
N PRO A 700 2.14 20.77 -13.50
CA PRO A 700 1.31 20.20 -12.42
C PRO A 700 0.20 21.16 -11.97
N GLU A 701 0.41 22.48 -12.09
CA GLU A 701 -0.57 23.52 -11.73
C GLU A 701 -1.92 23.36 -12.48
N TYR A 702 -1.88 22.85 -13.72
CA TYR A 702 -3.08 22.62 -14.54
C TYR A 702 -3.80 21.31 -14.22
N THR A 703 -3.19 20.42 -13.44
CA THR A 703 -3.80 19.13 -13.10
C THR A 703 -4.62 19.28 -11.85
N VAL A 704 -5.94 19.20 -12.00
CA VAL A 704 -6.86 19.31 -10.87
C VAL A 704 -6.86 18.02 -10.05
N ALA A 705 -6.99 16.89 -10.73
CA ALA A 705 -7.03 15.56 -10.13
C ALA A 705 -6.82 14.47 -11.18
N VAL A 706 -6.44 13.28 -10.71
CA VAL A 706 -6.49 12.02 -11.45
C VAL A 706 -7.42 11.06 -10.72
N SER A 707 -8.42 10.54 -11.41
CA SER A 707 -9.42 9.60 -10.86
C SER A 707 -9.27 8.23 -11.52
N PRO A 708 -8.50 7.31 -10.94
CA PRO A 708 -8.37 5.94 -11.48
C PRO A 708 -9.63 5.08 -11.29
N VAL A 709 -10.57 5.54 -10.45
CA VAL A 709 -11.79 4.82 -10.04
C VAL A 709 -13.00 5.49 -10.66
N HIS A 710 -13.88 4.70 -11.27
CA HIS A 710 -15.15 5.13 -11.85
C HIS A 710 -16.30 4.22 -11.39
N GLU A 711 -17.03 4.68 -10.38
CA GLU A 711 -18.23 4.09 -9.82
C GLU A 711 -18.13 2.57 -9.66
N HIS A 712 -17.11 2.10 -8.94
CA HIS A 712 -16.92 0.67 -8.73
C HIS A 712 -18.04 0.12 -7.85
N GLU A 713 -18.88 -0.76 -8.37
CA GLU A 713 -19.97 -1.37 -7.60
C GLU A 713 -20.25 -2.79 -8.09
N ILE A 714 -20.97 -3.57 -7.29
CA ILE A 714 -21.54 -4.85 -7.73
C ILE A 714 -23.05 -4.70 -7.88
N ASP A 715 -23.54 -4.86 -9.11
CA ASP A 715 -24.96 -4.94 -9.44
C ASP A 715 -25.27 -6.27 -10.15
N SER A 716 -25.93 -7.19 -9.45
CA SER A 716 -26.40 -8.47 -9.98
C SER A 716 -27.91 -8.50 -10.29
N GLY A 717 -28.55 -7.33 -10.38
CA GLY A 717 -29.94 -7.15 -10.77
C GLY A 717 -30.95 -7.18 -9.62
N SER A 718 -32.17 -6.72 -9.94
CA SER A 718 -33.27 -6.63 -8.98
C SER A 718 -33.52 -7.99 -8.29
N GLN A 719 -33.42 -8.03 -6.95
CA GLN A 719 -33.56 -9.21 -6.08
C GLN A 719 -32.30 -10.08 -5.87
N SER A 720 -31.12 -9.62 -6.32
CA SER A 720 -29.83 -10.27 -6.11
C SER A 720 -28.80 -9.27 -5.57
N VAL A 721 -27.99 -9.66 -4.59
CA VAL A 721 -27.02 -8.89 -3.80
C VAL A 721 -25.74 -9.68 -3.83
N GLY A 722 -24.67 -9.03 -4.26
CA GLY A 722 -23.38 -9.65 -4.53
C GLY A 722 -23.34 -10.40 -5.86
N ASP A 723 -22.14 -10.77 -6.27
CA ASP A 723 -21.85 -11.45 -7.52
C ASP A 723 -21.64 -12.95 -7.27
N TYR A 724 -22.43 -13.80 -7.92
CA TYR A 724 -22.41 -15.26 -7.77
C TYR A 724 -21.52 -15.96 -8.80
N ASN A 725 -20.59 -15.24 -9.42
CA ASN A 725 -19.53 -15.85 -10.20
C ASN A 725 -18.80 -16.93 -9.35
N PRO A 726 -18.50 -18.12 -9.88
CA PRO A 726 -17.82 -19.17 -9.11
C PRO A 726 -16.52 -18.72 -8.43
N ARG A 727 -15.78 -17.79 -9.05
CA ARG A 727 -14.54 -17.23 -8.47
C ARG A 727 -14.82 -16.30 -7.29
N MET A 728 -15.97 -15.63 -7.23
CA MET A 728 -16.41 -14.89 -6.04
C MET A 728 -16.78 -15.85 -4.90
N ILE A 729 -17.40 -16.99 -5.21
CA ILE A 729 -17.77 -17.98 -4.18
C ILE A 729 -16.51 -18.62 -3.60
N ALA A 730 -15.54 -18.99 -4.43
CA ALA A 730 -14.24 -19.49 -3.98
C ALA A 730 -13.51 -18.45 -3.11
N GLY A 731 -13.52 -17.17 -3.52
CA GLY A 731 -12.94 -16.11 -2.71
C GLY A 731 -13.69 -15.87 -1.39
N PHE A 732 -15.01 -16.06 -1.35
CA PHE A 732 -15.79 -16.01 -0.10
C PHE A 732 -15.44 -17.17 0.84
N ALA A 733 -15.22 -18.37 0.31
CA ALA A 733 -14.75 -19.50 1.10
C ALA A 733 -13.38 -19.21 1.74
N GLN A 734 -12.45 -18.64 0.95
CA GLN A 734 -11.14 -18.22 1.46
C GLN A 734 -11.27 -17.11 2.52
N TYR A 735 -12.11 -16.09 2.28
CA TYR A 735 -12.39 -15.03 3.23
C TYR A 735 -12.87 -15.57 4.59
N LEU A 736 -13.78 -16.55 4.60
CA LEU A 736 -14.24 -17.19 5.83
C LEU A 736 -13.16 -18.07 6.47
N LYS A 737 -12.33 -18.74 5.67
CA LYS A 737 -11.19 -19.52 6.18
C LYS A 737 -10.19 -18.62 6.90
N ASP A 738 -9.90 -17.44 6.35
CA ASP A 738 -8.95 -16.51 6.95
C ASP A 738 -9.47 -15.92 8.27
N LEU A 739 -10.79 -15.75 8.39
CA LEU A 739 -11.43 -15.22 9.60
C LEU A 739 -11.71 -16.26 10.69
N PHE A 740 -12.06 -17.49 10.31
CA PHE A 740 -12.53 -18.53 11.25
C PHE A 740 -11.62 -19.76 11.33
N GLY A 741 -10.62 -19.86 10.46
CA GLY A 741 -9.62 -20.93 10.40
C GLY A 741 -10.12 -22.25 9.81
N THR A 742 -11.18 -22.83 10.37
CA THR A 742 -11.67 -24.17 10.00
C THR A 742 -13.12 -24.15 9.53
N ILE A 743 -13.51 -25.15 8.74
CA ILE A 743 -14.89 -25.27 8.25
C ILE A 743 -15.85 -25.62 9.40
N GLU A 744 -15.37 -26.32 10.43
CA GLU A 744 -16.11 -26.64 11.65
C GLU A 744 -16.52 -25.36 12.39
N ASN A 745 -15.60 -24.41 12.53
CA ASN A 745 -15.88 -23.11 13.16
C ASN A 745 -16.92 -22.31 12.36
N VAL A 746 -16.82 -22.30 11.02
CA VAL A 746 -17.82 -21.66 10.15
C VAL A 746 -19.20 -22.34 10.31
N ASN A 747 -19.24 -23.67 10.31
CA ASN A 747 -20.46 -24.44 10.50
C ASN A 747 -21.12 -24.19 11.85
N GLU A 748 -20.34 -24.14 12.91
CA GLU A 748 -20.81 -23.83 14.25
C GLU A 748 -21.38 -22.40 14.33
N LYS A 749 -20.62 -21.41 13.87
CA LYS A 749 -21.01 -19.98 13.92
C LYS A 749 -22.29 -19.70 13.15
N TYR A 750 -22.42 -20.24 11.93
CA TYR A 750 -23.52 -19.87 11.03
C TYR A 750 -24.64 -20.91 10.94
N GLY A 751 -24.52 -22.06 11.61
CA GLY A 751 -25.46 -23.16 11.51
C GLY A 751 -25.50 -23.77 10.09
N THR A 752 -24.36 -23.78 9.40
CA THR A 752 -24.18 -24.44 8.11
C THR A 752 -23.75 -25.91 8.32
N SER A 753 -23.63 -26.67 7.23
CA SER A 753 -23.24 -28.09 7.29
C SER A 753 -22.37 -28.49 6.10
N PHE A 754 -21.46 -27.60 5.68
CA PHE A 754 -20.54 -27.85 4.56
C PHE A 754 -19.47 -28.86 4.99
N ALA A 755 -19.11 -29.81 4.12
CA ALA A 755 -18.07 -30.81 4.46
C ALA A 755 -16.65 -30.25 4.30
N SER A 756 -16.46 -29.25 3.44
CA SER A 756 -15.19 -28.57 3.20
C SER A 756 -15.42 -27.15 2.70
N PHE A 757 -14.36 -26.34 2.61
CA PHE A 757 -14.41 -25.02 1.99
C PHE A 757 -14.73 -25.08 0.48
N ASP A 758 -14.41 -26.17 -0.21
CA ASP A 758 -14.71 -26.36 -1.64
C ASP A 758 -16.21 -26.56 -1.91
N GLU A 759 -16.96 -27.04 -0.90
CA GLU A 759 -18.41 -27.23 -0.99
C GLU A 759 -19.21 -26.00 -0.50
N LEU A 760 -18.52 -24.96 -0.02
CA LEU A 760 -19.15 -23.74 0.50
C LEU A 760 -19.85 -22.98 -0.63
N ASP A 761 -21.05 -22.47 -0.35
CA ASP A 761 -21.80 -21.66 -1.30
C ASP A 761 -22.47 -20.46 -0.64
N ALA A 762 -22.63 -19.39 -1.41
CA ALA A 762 -23.31 -18.17 -0.97
C ALA A 762 -24.81 -18.42 -0.72
N PRO A 763 -25.47 -17.61 0.12
CA PRO A 763 -26.91 -17.71 0.39
C PRO A 763 -27.75 -17.32 -0.84
N ARG A 764 -28.58 -18.24 -1.32
CA ARG A 764 -29.39 -18.09 -2.55
C ARG A 764 -30.88 -17.95 -2.30
N GLY A 765 -31.35 -18.33 -1.11
CA GLY A 765 -32.79 -18.41 -0.82
C GLY A 765 -33.46 -19.67 -1.40
N ASN A 766 -32.70 -20.75 -1.56
CA ASN A 766 -33.13 -22.03 -2.12
C ASN A 766 -33.65 -23.00 -1.05
N LYS A 767 -33.84 -22.54 0.20
CA LYS A 767 -34.36 -23.31 1.34
C LYS A 767 -33.42 -24.45 1.78
N ARG A 768 -32.11 -24.24 1.69
CA ARG A 768 -31.07 -25.20 2.15
C ARG A 768 -30.81 -25.17 3.66
N GLY A 769 -31.45 -24.25 4.37
CA GLY A 769 -31.29 -24.06 5.80
C GLY A 769 -31.58 -22.61 6.18
N ASP A 770 -31.45 -22.30 7.46
CA ASP A 770 -31.62 -20.93 7.97
C ASP A 770 -30.51 -20.00 7.48
N TRP A 771 -29.28 -20.51 7.33
CA TRP A 771 -28.14 -19.81 6.74
C TRP A 771 -28.38 -19.35 5.29
N ASP A 772 -29.22 -20.06 4.53
CA ASP A 772 -29.51 -19.80 3.12
C ASP A 772 -30.65 -18.76 2.94
N LYS A 773 -31.24 -18.26 4.03
CA LYS A 773 -32.32 -17.27 3.98
C LYS A 773 -31.84 -15.95 3.34
N TYR A 774 -32.46 -15.61 2.23
CA TYR A 774 -32.16 -14.40 1.49
C TYR A 774 -32.85 -13.17 2.12
N SER A 775 -32.22 -12.56 3.12
CA SER A 775 -32.81 -11.44 3.86
C SER A 775 -32.02 -10.15 3.68
N THR A 776 -32.66 -9.14 3.09
CA THR A 776 -32.09 -7.80 2.94
C THR A 776 -32.28 -6.92 4.19
N LYS A 777 -32.77 -7.47 5.32
CA LYS A 777 -32.84 -6.74 6.59
C LYS A 777 -31.59 -7.04 7.42
N LYS A 778 -30.79 -6.02 7.70
CA LYS A 778 -29.57 -6.08 8.54
C LYS A 778 -29.86 -6.88 9.83
N LYS A 779 -28.94 -7.78 10.22
CA LYS A 779 -28.99 -8.60 11.46
C LYS A 779 -30.08 -9.70 11.53
N THR A 780 -30.67 -10.12 10.42
CA THR A 780 -31.63 -11.26 10.42
C THR A 780 -31.05 -12.59 9.92
N ASN A 781 -29.92 -12.55 9.21
CA ASN A 781 -29.12 -13.69 8.83
C ASN A 781 -27.63 -13.26 8.82
N GLU A 782 -26.84 -13.80 9.76
CA GLU A 782 -25.42 -13.45 9.91
C GLU A 782 -24.58 -13.91 8.73
N TYR A 783 -24.82 -15.11 8.19
CA TYR A 783 -24.11 -15.62 7.02
C TYR A 783 -24.35 -14.77 5.76
N PHE A 784 -25.59 -14.31 5.57
CA PHE A 784 -25.91 -13.35 4.51
C PHE A 784 -25.24 -11.99 4.70
N THR A 785 -25.07 -11.56 5.95
CA THR A 785 -24.33 -10.33 6.27
C THR A 785 -22.86 -10.48 5.89
N GLN A 786 -22.24 -11.63 6.16
CA GLN A 786 -20.85 -11.92 5.74
C GLN A 786 -20.69 -11.95 4.22
N TRP A 787 -21.63 -12.55 3.49
CA TRP A 787 -21.63 -12.50 2.02
C TRP A 787 -21.63 -11.05 1.50
N SER A 788 -22.43 -10.17 2.12
CA SER A 788 -22.46 -8.76 1.76
C SER A 788 -21.17 -8.03 2.12
N LEU A 789 -20.56 -8.33 3.26
CA LEU A 789 -19.28 -7.75 3.69
C LEU A 789 -18.14 -8.17 2.75
N TYR A 790 -18.08 -9.44 2.36
CA TYR A 790 -17.11 -9.94 1.39
C TYR A 790 -17.23 -9.24 0.03
N ASN A 791 -18.44 -9.08 -0.50
CA ASN A 791 -18.63 -8.37 -1.78
C ASN A 791 -18.23 -6.89 -1.67
N ARG A 792 -18.47 -6.22 -0.53
CA ARG A 792 -17.96 -4.87 -0.29
C ARG A 792 -16.43 -4.85 -0.27
N TYR A 793 -15.83 -5.79 0.44
CA TYR A 793 -14.37 -5.95 0.48
C TYR A 793 -13.77 -6.08 -0.92
N ILE A 794 -14.37 -6.87 -1.83
CA ILE A 794 -13.89 -6.98 -3.21
C ILE A 794 -13.95 -5.63 -3.95
N VAL A 795 -15.02 -4.86 -3.78
CA VAL A 795 -15.10 -3.53 -4.39
C VAL A 795 -14.03 -2.60 -3.80
N SER A 796 -13.84 -2.59 -2.47
CA SER A 796 -12.78 -1.83 -1.80
C SER A 796 -11.38 -2.21 -2.31
N ARG A 797 -11.13 -3.50 -2.53
CA ARG A 797 -9.89 -4.00 -3.13
C ARG A 797 -9.65 -3.42 -4.52
N HIS A 798 -10.66 -3.44 -5.38
CA HIS A 798 -10.53 -2.84 -6.72
C HIS A 798 -10.22 -1.35 -6.64
N VAL A 799 -10.81 -0.61 -5.70
CA VAL A 799 -10.50 0.81 -5.45
C VAL A 799 -9.04 1.00 -5.02
N ILE A 800 -8.58 0.30 -3.98
CA ILE A 800 -7.19 0.43 -3.48
C ILE A 800 -6.16 0.03 -4.54
N MET A 801 -6.40 -1.06 -5.27
CA MET A 801 -5.55 -1.46 -6.39
C MET A 801 -5.54 -0.42 -7.52
N SER A 802 -6.63 0.34 -7.70
CA SER A 802 -6.67 1.45 -8.66
C SER A 802 -5.80 2.63 -8.23
N TYR A 803 -5.79 2.95 -6.93
CA TYR A 803 -4.97 4.00 -6.34
C TYR A 803 -3.49 3.65 -6.36
N ARG A 804 -3.15 2.39 -6.07
CA ARG A 804 -1.79 1.85 -6.22
C ARG A 804 -1.21 2.18 -7.59
N GLU A 805 -1.96 1.99 -8.68
CA GLU A 805 -1.44 2.27 -10.03
C GLU A 805 -1.14 3.75 -10.28
N ALA A 806 -1.87 4.66 -9.64
CA ALA A 806 -1.60 6.10 -9.74
C ALA A 806 -0.38 6.49 -8.88
N LEU A 807 -0.23 5.93 -7.69
CA LEU A 807 0.93 6.16 -6.82
C LEU A 807 2.22 5.63 -7.46
N LEU A 808 2.19 4.40 -7.97
CA LEU A 808 3.33 3.80 -8.69
C LEU A 808 3.72 4.60 -9.94
N ALA A 809 2.77 5.31 -10.57
CA ALA A 809 3.05 6.20 -11.69
C ALA A 809 3.66 7.55 -11.27
N GLY A 810 3.71 7.86 -9.97
CA GLY A 810 4.31 9.07 -9.40
C GLY A 810 3.33 10.24 -9.21
N TYR A 811 2.03 9.97 -9.06
CA TYR A 811 1.07 10.99 -8.63
C TYR A 811 0.99 11.06 -7.10
N PRO A 812 1.04 12.26 -6.48
CA PRO A 812 0.94 12.38 -5.03
C PRO A 812 -0.51 12.13 -4.53
N PRO A 813 -0.70 11.69 -3.27
CA PRO A 813 -1.98 11.21 -2.74
C PRO A 813 -3.14 12.20 -2.87
N GLU A 814 -2.91 13.49 -2.58
CA GLU A 814 -3.97 14.51 -2.63
C GLU A 814 -4.41 14.87 -4.06
N LEU A 815 -3.72 14.37 -5.09
CA LEU A 815 -4.14 14.51 -6.49
C LEU A 815 -5.01 13.33 -6.95
N ILE A 816 -4.91 12.19 -6.28
CA ILE A 816 -5.67 10.98 -6.57
C ILE A 816 -7.06 11.13 -5.94
N LYS A 817 -8.11 10.87 -6.72
CA LYS A 817 -9.50 10.97 -6.28
C LYS A 817 -10.28 9.73 -6.69
N ALA A 818 -11.41 9.49 -6.04
CA ALA A 818 -12.43 8.59 -6.57
C ALA A 818 -13.45 9.37 -7.40
N HIS A 819 -14.10 8.67 -8.32
CA HIS A 819 -15.39 9.05 -8.86
C HIS A 819 -16.40 7.98 -8.41
N GLN A 820 -16.73 7.98 -7.11
CA GLN A 820 -17.56 6.94 -6.50
C GLN A 820 -18.97 7.43 -6.15
N ILE A 821 -19.99 6.57 -6.27
CA ILE A 821 -21.34 6.85 -5.77
C ILE A 821 -21.45 6.48 -4.29
N PRO A 822 -21.74 7.40 -3.37
CA PRO A 822 -21.99 7.07 -1.98
C PRO A 822 -23.25 6.21 -1.82
N GLU A 823 -23.18 5.16 -1.00
CA GLU A 823 -24.34 4.33 -0.67
C GLU A 823 -25.49 5.15 -0.06
N GLY A 824 -26.70 4.92 -0.56
CA GLY A 824 -27.92 5.51 -0.03
C GLY A 824 -28.22 6.94 -0.48
N ASP A 825 -27.35 7.58 -1.27
CA ASP A 825 -27.55 8.98 -1.69
C ASP A 825 -28.13 9.12 -3.11
N ALA A 826 -27.56 8.49 -4.14
CA ALA A 826 -28.08 8.53 -5.52
C ALA A 826 -28.77 7.22 -5.94
N VAL A 827 -28.27 6.10 -5.42
CA VAL A 827 -28.86 4.78 -5.54
C VAL A 827 -29.50 4.47 -4.18
N SER A 828 -30.73 3.98 -4.17
CA SER A 828 -31.38 3.54 -2.93
C SER A 828 -30.47 2.55 -2.21
N GLY A 829 -30.09 2.88 -0.98
CA GLY A 829 -29.21 2.04 -0.18
C GLY A 829 -29.84 0.67 0.01
N LEU A 830 -28.99 -0.35 0.09
CA LEU A 830 -29.34 -1.77 0.09
C LEU A 830 -30.33 -2.22 1.18
N LEU A 831 -30.58 -1.36 2.16
CA LEU A 831 -31.45 -1.61 3.31
C LEU A 831 -32.76 -0.80 3.29
N GLY A 832 -33.05 -0.09 2.17
CA GLY A 832 -34.27 0.67 1.94
C GLY A 832 -34.88 0.39 0.56
N GLU A 833 -35.84 -0.53 0.53
CA GLU A 833 -36.85 -0.91 -0.50
C GLU A 833 -36.57 -0.84 -2.02
N ALA A 834 -35.40 -0.41 -2.53
CA ALA A 834 -35.28 -0.23 -3.99
C ALA A 834 -33.88 -0.27 -4.63
N ASP A 835 -32.79 -0.86 -4.13
CA ASP A 835 -31.70 -1.34 -5.02
C ASP A 835 -30.61 -2.16 -4.29
N THR A 836 -29.97 -3.09 -5.01
CA THR A 836 -29.10 -4.15 -4.49
C THR A 836 -27.60 -3.92 -4.75
N ARG A 837 -27.18 -2.66 -4.85
CA ARG A 837 -25.80 -2.25 -5.18
C ARG A 837 -24.92 -2.05 -3.95
N LEU A 838 -23.65 -2.48 -4.05
CA LEU A 838 -22.62 -2.33 -3.01
C LEU A 838 -21.52 -1.39 -3.52
N SER A 839 -21.28 -0.28 -2.82
CA SER A 839 -20.40 0.82 -3.24
C SER A 839 -19.71 1.45 -2.01
N PRO A 840 -18.65 0.82 -1.47
CA PRO A 840 -18.07 1.19 -0.19
C PRO A 840 -17.21 2.45 -0.31
N ILE A 841 -17.85 3.62 -0.22
CA ILE A 841 -17.14 4.90 -0.18
C ILE A 841 -16.35 5.11 1.13
N ASP A 842 -16.67 4.31 2.16
CA ASP A 842 -16.03 4.39 3.47
C ASP A 842 -14.51 4.11 3.39
N VAL A 843 -14.06 3.27 2.46
CA VAL A 843 -12.62 3.00 2.26
C VAL A 843 -11.89 4.24 1.72
N VAL A 844 -12.54 4.98 0.81
CA VAL A 844 -12.01 6.21 0.19
C VAL A 844 -11.86 7.33 1.21
N MET A 845 -12.63 7.30 2.31
CA MET A 845 -12.51 8.30 3.37
C MET A 845 -11.30 8.08 4.29
N ALA A 846 -10.73 6.86 4.33
CA ALA A 846 -9.73 6.45 5.32
C ALA A 846 -8.40 5.94 4.72
N ASP A 847 -8.24 5.96 3.40
CA ASP A 847 -7.06 5.40 2.71
C ASP A 847 -5.87 6.37 2.56
N GLY A 848 -6.03 7.61 3.04
CA GLY A 848 -4.99 8.63 3.00
C GLY A 848 -4.81 9.31 1.64
N THR A 849 -5.79 9.18 0.74
CA THR A 849 -5.84 9.93 -0.52
C THR A 849 -6.91 11.02 -0.49
N GLY A 850 -7.00 11.77 -1.58
CA GLY A 850 -8.06 12.73 -1.80
C GLY A 850 -9.44 12.12 -2.06
N TYR A 851 -10.48 12.84 -1.65
CA TYR A 851 -11.86 12.38 -1.83
C TYR A 851 -12.53 12.85 -3.14
N GLY A 852 -13.38 12.01 -3.72
CA GLY A 852 -14.26 12.43 -4.82
C GLY A 852 -15.48 11.54 -5.00
N GLY A 853 -16.46 12.02 -5.77
CA GLY A 853 -17.70 11.28 -5.96
C GLY A 853 -18.63 11.75 -7.07
N THR A 854 -19.80 11.11 -7.13
CA THR A 854 -20.91 11.45 -8.04
C THR A 854 -22.11 11.89 -7.24
N ARG A 855 -22.76 13.00 -7.63
CA ARG A 855 -24.06 13.33 -7.02
C ARG A 855 -25.00 14.17 -7.88
N TYR A 856 -26.25 13.70 -7.92
CA TYR A 856 -27.38 14.36 -8.57
C TYR A 856 -28.44 14.89 -7.58
N GLY A 857 -29.19 15.92 -7.98
CA GLY A 857 -30.29 16.49 -7.18
C GLY A 857 -29.83 17.58 -6.19
N VAL A 858 -30.80 18.16 -5.46
CA VAL A 858 -30.54 19.14 -4.40
C VAL A 858 -30.49 18.45 -3.04
N TRP A 859 -29.34 18.47 -2.38
CA TRP A 859 -29.06 17.69 -1.16
C TRP A 859 -28.29 18.45 -0.08
N TYR A 860 -27.87 19.69 -0.31
CA TYR A 860 -27.09 20.47 0.66
C TYR A 860 -27.79 20.71 2.03
N ARG A 861 -29.11 20.50 2.11
CA ARG A 861 -29.91 20.58 3.35
C ARG A 861 -30.12 19.21 4.01
N ALA A 862 -29.74 18.14 3.34
CA ALA A 862 -29.85 16.79 3.88
C ALA A 862 -28.79 16.61 4.95
N ARG A 863 -29.24 16.16 6.12
CA ARG A 863 -28.37 15.82 7.25
C ARG A 863 -27.54 14.58 6.88
N TYR A 864 -26.25 14.58 7.18
CA TYR A 864 -25.36 13.45 6.89
C TYR A 864 -25.31 13.07 5.40
N ASN A 865 -25.36 14.08 4.52
CA ASN A 865 -25.07 13.83 3.11
C ASN A 865 -23.58 13.46 2.95
N PHE A 866 -23.23 12.67 1.93
CA PHE A 866 -21.85 12.18 1.74
C PHE A 866 -20.76 13.28 1.79
N PHE A 867 -21.08 14.48 1.31
CA PHE A 867 -20.13 15.57 1.23
C PHE A 867 -19.92 16.21 2.61
N ASP A 868 -20.99 16.43 3.36
CA ASP A 868 -20.92 16.80 4.79
C ASP A 868 -20.11 15.79 5.60
N LEU A 869 -20.31 14.49 5.37
CA LEU A 869 -19.53 13.43 6.03
C LEU A 869 -18.05 13.46 5.64
N ALA A 870 -17.73 13.69 4.37
CA ALA A 870 -16.33 13.77 3.92
C ALA A 870 -15.61 14.99 4.52
N VAL A 871 -16.24 16.17 4.47
CA VAL A 871 -15.66 17.41 5.01
C VAL A 871 -15.43 17.31 6.52
N ASN A 872 -16.40 16.77 7.27
CA ASN A 872 -16.22 16.54 8.71
C ASN A 872 -15.30 15.34 9.03
N SER A 873 -14.87 14.58 8.02
CA SER A 873 -13.77 13.60 8.12
C SER A 873 -12.42 14.21 7.71
N GLY A 874 -12.35 15.53 7.47
CA GLY A 874 -11.13 16.27 7.14
C GLY A 874 -10.75 16.30 5.66
N GLN A 875 -11.67 15.90 4.77
CA GLN A 875 -11.45 15.94 3.32
C GLN A 875 -11.77 17.34 2.78
N HIS A 876 -10.74 18.08 2.34
CA HIS A 876 -10.88 19.48 1.88
C HIS A 876 -10.51 19.70 0.39
N THR A 877 -10.12 18.62 -0.29
CA THR A 877 -9.73 18.59 -1.70
C THR A 877 -10.71 17.71 -2.49
N ILE A 878 -12.00 18.05 -2.49
CA ILE A 878 -13.06 17.18 -3.01
C ILE A 878 -13.31 17.43 -4.51
N THR A 879 -13.51 16.38 -5.30
CA THR A 879 -13.96 16.49 -6.70
C THR A 879 -15.31 15.82 -6.95
N LEU A 880 -16.09 16.36 -7.88
CA LEU A 880 -17.29 15.69 -8.40
C LEU A 880 -17.11 15.39 -9.88
N GLY A 881 -16.88 14.11 -10.18
CA GLY A 881 -16.70 13.58 -11.55
C GLY A 881 -17.99 13.60 -12.36
N GLU A 882 -19.15 13.59 -11.69
CA GLU A 882 -20.47 13.81 -12.25
C GLU A 882 -21.34 14.58 -11.26
N TYR A 883 -21.84 15.74 -11.68
CA TYR A 883 -22.67 16.62 -10.85
C TYR A 883 -23.82 17.24 -11.63
N SER A 884 -24.99 17.30 -10.98
CA SER A 884 -26.04 18.26 -11.30
C SER A 884 -26.98 18.44 -10.12
N ALA A 885 -27.31 19.69 -9.78
CA ALA A 885 -28.37 20.01 -8.84
C ALA A 885 -29.74 19.50 -9.30
N MET A 886 -29.94 19.24 -10.60
CA MET A 886 -31.22 18.89 -11.22
C MET A 886 -32.37 19.79 -10.75
N SER A 887 -32.07 21.06 -10.48
CA SER A 887 -33.02 22.02 -9.93
C SER A 887 -33.68 22.81 -11.06
N THR A 888 -35.00 22.93 -11.00
CA THR A 888 -35.75 23.89 -11.85
C THR A 888 -35.72 25.32 -11.29
N ASN A 889 -35.11 25.53 -10.12
CA ASN A 889 -34.89 26.84 -9.51
C ASN A 889 -33.39 27.20 -9.51
N ALA A 890 -33.05 28.28 -10.20
CA ALA A 890 -31.68 28.79 -10.34
C ALA A 890 -31.02 29.15 -8.99
N GLU A 891 -31.79 29.69 -8.04
CA GLU A 891 -31.26 30.08 -6.74
C GLU A 891 -30.96 28.86 -5.85
N GLU A 892 -31.72 27.77 -6.00
CA GLU A 892 -31.40 26.51 -5.30
C GLU A 892 -30.15 25.83 -5.88
N ALA A 893 -29.97 25.86 -7.21
CA ALA A 893 -28.74 25.40 -7.84
C ALA A 893 -27.53 26.19 -7.35
N TYR A 894 -27.66 27.53 -7.29
CA TYR A 894 -26.62 28.40 -6.74
C TYR A 894 -26.31 28.12 -5.27
N LYS A 895 -27.32 27.97 -4.40
CA LYS A 895 -27.09 27.67 -2.97
C LYS A 895 -26.35 26.34 -2.77
N GLN A 896 -26.68 25.32 -3.56
CA GLN A 896 -25.94 24.06 -3.50
C GLN A 896 -24.49 24.23 -3.96
N LEU A 897 -24.27 24.89 -5.11
CA LEU A 897 -22.92 25.15 -5.59
C LEU A 897 -22.09 25.97 -4.59
N LYS A 898 -22.68 27.01 -4.00
CA LYS A 898 -22.02 27.83 -2.97
C LYS A 898 -21.71 27.03 -1.70
N TYR A 899 -22.63 26.18 -1.27
CA TYR A 899 -22.38 25.25 -0.16
C TYR A 899 -21.19 24.34 -0.44
N MET A 900 -21.11 23.73 -1.64
CA MET A 900 -19.96 22.90 -2.00
C MET A 900 -18.66 23.72 -2.07
N PHE A 901 -18.70 24.91 -2.69
CA PHE A 901 -17.57 25.84 -2.80
C PHE A 901 -17.00 26.21 -1.43
N ASP A 902 -17.86 26.58 -0.48
CA ASP A 902 -17.46 27.00 0.87
C ASP A 902 -16.86 25.87 1.72
N ASN A 903 -17.04 24.62 1.30
CA ASN A 903 -16.67 23.42 2.06
C ASN A 903 -15.69 22.52 1.31
N GLY A 904 -14.88 23.08 0.39
CA GLY A 904 -13.71 22.35 -0.14
C GLY A 904 -13.91 21.59 -1.45
N ILE A 905 -15.00 21.84 -2.20
CA ILE A 905 -15.05 21.37 -3.58
C ILE A 905 -13.99 22.09 -4.43
N THR A 906 -13.14 21.33 -5.11
CA THR A 906 -12.12 21.84 -6.03
C THR A 906 -12.58 21.73 -7.48
N PHE A 907 -13.42 20.75 -7.81
CA PHE A 907 -13.87 20.52 -9.17
C PHE A 907 -15.30 19.99 -9.30
N THR A 908 -16.00 20.45 -10.34
CA THR A 908 -17.27 19.85 -10.78
C THR A 908 -17.28 19.61 -12.28
N HIS A 909 -17.51 18.38 -12.70
CA HIS A 909 -18.02 18.09 -14.04
C HIS A 909 -19.54 18.18 -14.03
N VAL A 910 -20.07 19.26 -14.62
CA VAL A 910 -21.52 19.45 -14.67
C VAL A 910 -22.09 18.73 -15.89
N MET A 911 -22.96 17.75 -15.64
CA MET A 911 -23.60 16.96 -16.69
C MET A 911 -24.54 17.81 -17.55
N ASN A 912 -24.50 17.58 -18.87
CA ASN A 912 -25.48 18.14 -19.80
C ASN A 912 -26.59 17.13 -20.02
N TRP A 913 -27.84 17.54 -19.79
CA TRP A 913 -28.99 16.65 -19.96
C TRP A 913 -29.52 16.79 -21.38
N ALA A 914 -29.44 15.72 -22.19
CA ALA A 914 -29.76 15.78 -23.61
C ALA A 914 -31.13 16.42 -23.89
N GLY A 915 -31.14 17.41 -24.78
CA GLY A 915 -32.32 18.21 -25.14
C GLY A 915 -33.47 17.34 -25.65
N GLY A 916 -34.69 17.66 -25.20
CA GLY A 916 -35.93 16.94 -25.56
C GLY A 916 -36.95 16.87 -24.44
N VAL A 917 -36.55 17.15 -23.19
CA VAL A 917 -37.44 17.35 -22.05
C VAL A 917 -37.30 18.81 -21.64
N ALA A 918 -38.38 19.59 -21.67
CA ALA A 918 -38.33 21.03 -21.34
C ALA A 918 -37.70 21.34 -19.95
N GLN A 919 -37.60 20.34 -19.08
CA GLN A 919 -36.95 20.43 -17.78
C GLN A 919 -35.41 20.34 -17.86
N GLY A 920 -34.82 19.61 -18.81
CA GLY A 920 -33.37 19.48 -18.98
C GLY A 920 -32.71 20.80 -19.35
N ASP A 921 -33.24 21.49 -20.37
CA ASP A 921 -32.75 22.82 -20.78
C ASP A 921 -32.86 23.85 -19.65
N VAL A 922 -33.88 23.74 -18.79
CA VAL A 922 -34.05 24.63 -17.64
C VAL A 922 -33.01 24.32 -16.56
N MET A 923 -32.75 23.03 -16.27
CA MET A 923 -31.70 22.62 -15.35
C MET A 923 -30.34 23.10 -15.84
N ASP A 924 -30.02 22.90 -17.12
CA ASP A 924 -28.73 23.33 -17.69
C ASP A 924 -28.51 24.84 -17.60
N LYS A 925 -29.55 25.64 -17.85
CA LYS A 925 -29.52 27.10 -17.67
C LYS A 925 -29.34 27.51 -16.21
N ASN A 926 -29.95 26.78 -15.28
CA ASN A 926 -29.85 27.05 -13.85
C ASN A 926 -28.45 26.72 -13.31
N GLU A 927 -27.80 25.67 -13.81
CA GLU A 927 -26.39 25.39 -13.50
C GLU A 927 -25.47 26.49 -14.04
N GLN A 928 -25.70 26.94 -15.29
CA GLN A 928 -24.93 28.05 -15.86
C GLN A 928 -25.10 29.33 -15.03
N TYR A 929 -26.33 29.65 -14.63
CA TYR A 929 -26.60 30.79 -13.74
C TYR A 929 -25.83 30.68 -12.41
N ALA A 930 -25.81 29.50 -11.79
CA ALA A 930 -25.09 29.28 -10.55
C ALA A 930 -23.58 29.54 -10.69
N ILE A 931 -22.97 29.02 -11.76
CA ILE A 931 -21.55 29.20 -12.06
C ILE A 931 -21.23 30.65 -12.40
N ASP A 932 -22.02 31.31 -13.26
CA ASP A 932 -21.82 32.72 -13.63
C ASP A 932 -21.92 33.64 -12.40
N LYS A 933 -22.85 33.35 -11.49
CA LYS A 933 -22.98 34.08 -10.21
C LYS A 933 -21.75 33.88 -9.34
N LEU A 934 -21.22 32.66 -9.21
CA LEU A 934 -19.98 32.39 -8.48
C LEU A 934 -18.78 33.10 -9.13
N GLN A 935 -18.67 33.08 -10.46
CA GLN A 935 -17.63 33.80 -11.22
C GLN A 935 -17.71 35.33 -11.03
N SER A 936 -18.91 35.87 -10.82
CA SER A 936 -19.09 37.31 -10.57
C SER A 936 -18.60 37.77 -9.20
N LEU A 937 -18.55 36.84 -8.22
CA LEU A 937 -17.95 37.11 -6.91
C LEU A 937 -16.42 37.10 -6.99
N ASN A 938 -15.84 36.15 -7.76
CA ASN A 938 -14.39 35.97 -7.90
C ASN A 938 -13.67 35.97 -6.54
N GLU A 939 -14.19 35.17 -5.61
CA GLU A 939 -13.64 34.99 -4.28
C GLU A 939 -12.76 33.73 -4.24
N PRO A 940 -11.69 33.71 -3.44
CA PRO A 940 -10.90 32.50 -3.20
C PRO A 940 -11.70 31.45 -2.43
N LYS A 941 -11.45 30.16 -2.70
CA LYS A 941 -11.83 29.07 -1.80
C LYS A 941 -10.95 29.10 -0.54
N SER A 942 -11.53 28.83 0.64
CA SER A 942 -10.82 28.90 1.92
C SER A 942 -10.61 27.55 2.64
N ALA A 943 -11.18 26.44 2.16
CA ALA A 943 -11.27 25.22 2.98
C ALA A 943 -9.94 24.50 3.30
N SER A 944 -8.89 24.68 2.48
CA SER A 944 -7.61 23.97 2.61
C SER A 944 -6.42 24.93 2.67
N SER A 945 -6.68 26.21 2.91
CA SER A 945 -5.73 27.31 2.81
C SER A 945 -5.97 28.30 3.94
N GLY A 946 -4.97 29.13 4.24
CA GLY A 946 -4.98 30.02 5.40
C GLY A 946 -3.85 29.66 6.36
N GLY A 947 -2.88 30.56 6.47
CA GLY A 947 -1.68 30.33 7.29
C GLY A 947 -0.65 29.43 6.62
N THR A 948 0.60 29.59 7.01
CA THR A 948 1.72 28.70 6.67
C THR A 948 2.49 28.33 7.93
N GLY A 949 2.95 27.08 7.99
CA GLY A 949 3.67 26.51 9.14
C GLY A 949 5.09 26.12 8.78
N ASP A 950 5.46 24.85 8.95
CA ASP A 950 6.82 24.39 8.69
C ASP A 950 7.20 24.46 7.19
N VAL A 951 8.48 24.72 6.91
CA VAL A 951 9.06 24.64 5.56
C VAL A 951 10.32 23.78 5.58
N ARG A 952 10.48 22.92 4.58
CA ARG A 952 11.72 22.16 4.34
C ARG A 952 12.20 22.39 2.92
N ALA A 953 13.47 22.75 2.78
CA ALA A 953 14.14 22.81 1.50
C ALA A 953 14.48 21.39 1.04
N TYR A 954 14.21 21.08 -0.23
CA TYR A 954 14.61 19.83 -0.86
C TYR A 954 15.53 20.13 -2.04
N THR A 955 16.70 19.49 -2.06
CA THR A 955 17.66 19.56 -3.17
C THR A 955 18.20 18.17 -3.45
N ASP A 956 18.06 17.69 -4.69
CA ASP A 956 18.68 16.45 -5.15
C ASP A 956 19.08 16.60 -6.63
N GLY A 957 20.39 16.68 -6.87
CA GLY A 957 20.99 17.02 -8.15
C GLY A 957 20.53 18.40 -8.65
N GLU A 958 19.95 18.46 -9.84
CA GLU A 958 19.39 19.69 -10.43
C GLU A 958 17.95 20.00 -9.94
N THR A 959 17.36 19.13 -9.11
CA THR A 959 15.99 19.32 -8.62
C THR A 959 16.01 20.08 -7.30
N SER A 960 15.40 21.27 -7.26
CA SER A 960 15.25 22.07 -6.03
C SER A 960 13.82 22.59 -5.88
N TYR A 961 13.26 22.45 -4.69
CA TYR A 961 11.96 23.02 -4.32
C TYR A 961 11.79 23.14 -2.81
N ASN A 962 10.86 24.00 -2.37
CA ASN A 962 10.46 24.07 -0.97
C ASN A 962 9.21 23.22 -0.75
N ILE A 963 9.16 22.46 0.34
CA ILE A 963 7.94 21.81 0.81
C ILE A 963 7.38 22.68 1.93
N VAL A 964 6.13 23.12 1.77
CA VAL A 964 5.47 24.06 2.69
C VAL A 964 4.24 23.41 3.29
N GLU A 965 4.07 23.56 4.60
CA GLU A 965 2.80 23.33 5.27
C GLU A 965 1.84 24.49 5.01
N ILE A 966 0.73 24.20 4.35
CA ILE A 966 -0.37 25.11 4.04
C ILE A 966 -1.55 24.75 4.93
N GLY A 967 -2.22 25.76 5.52
CA GLY A 967 -3.32 25.47 6.43
C GLY A 967 -2.81 25.14 7.84
N SER A 968 -1.98 26.01 8.41
CA SER A 968 -1.39 25.85 9.76
C SER A 968 -2.22 26.45 10.89
N LYS A 969 -3.40 27.03 10.57
CA LYS A 969 -4.29 27.61 11.57
C LYS A 969 -4.82 26.54 12.53
N PRO A 970 -5.25 26.92 13.76
CA PRO A 970 -5.75 25.97 14.74
C PRO A 970 -6.87 25.06 14.24
N GLU A 971 -7.75 25.56 13.36
CA GLU A 971 -8.86 24.80 12.78
C GLU A 971 -8.50 23.97 11.53
N SER A 972 -7.26 24.06 11.06
CA SER A 972 -6.82 23.45 9.80
C SER A 972 -6.00 22.19 10.04
N ALA A 973 -6.01 21.29 9.06
CA ALA A 973 -5.37 19.98 9.17
C ALA A 973 -3.89 19.94 8.75
N GLY A 974 -3.38 20.95 8.04
CA GLY A 974 -2.01 20.97 7.49
C GLY A 974 -1.84 20.12 6.23
N LEU A 975 -1.68 20.78 5.09
CA LEU A 975 -1.40 20.19 3.77
C LEU A 975 0.05 20.47 3.38
N LEU A 976 0.84 19.43 3.15
CA LEU A 976 2.21 19.55 2.65
C LEU A 976 2.20 19.65 1.13
N LYS A 977 2.85 20.69 0.59
CA LYS A 977 2.89 20.96 -0.85
C LYS A 977 4.28 21.39 -1.31
N SER A 978 4.78 20.80 -2.40
CA SER A 978 6.01 21.26 -3.04
C SER A 978 5.76 22.50 -3.91
N ILE A 979 6.57 23.55 -3.74
CA ILE A 979 6.48 24.80 -4.50
C ILE A 979 7.82 25.18 -5.12
N LYS A 980 7.76 25.78 -6.30
CA LYS A 980 8.90 26.42 -6.98
C LYS A 980 9.22 27.78 -6.33
N GLU A 981 10.31 28.42 -6.77
CA GLU A 981 10.73 29.76 -6.29
C GLU A 981 9.62 30.81 -6.48
N ASP A 982 8.78 30.67 -7.50
CA ASP A 982 7.64 31.58 -7.76
C ASP A 982 6.34 31.21 -7.01
N GLY A 983 6.37 30.17 -6.17
CA GLY A 983 5.21 29.66 -5.43
C GLY A 983 4.27 28.75 -6.22
N SER A 984 4.50 28.54 -7.51
CA SER A 984 3.71 27.59 -8.29
C SER A 984 3.95 26.15 -7.84
N PHE A 985 2.94 25.29 -8.00
CA PHE A 985 3.05 23.89 -7.60
C PHE A 985 4.17 23.19 -8.38
N GLU A 986 5.07 22.49 -7.69
CA GLU A 986 6.15 21.72 -8.31
C GLU A 986 5.69 20.30 -8.70
N GLY A 987 4.83 19.66 -7.90
CA GLY A 987 4.14 18.43 -8.28
C GLY A 987 4.56 17.16 -7.53
N THR A 988 5.70 17.13 -6.85
CA THR A 988 6.22 15.94 -6.15
C THR A 988 5.48 15.66 -4.87
N VAL A 989 5.31 16.66 -4.02
CA VAL A 989 4.69 16.51 -2.70
C VAL A 989 3.32 17.18 -2.71
N TYR A 990 2.28 16.40 -2.43
CA TYR A 990 0.92 16.88 -2.20
C TYR A 990 0.22 15.87 -1.28
N LEU A 991 0.38 16.09 0.02
CA LEU A 991 0.08 15.13 1.06
C LEU A 991 -0.55 15.85 2.25
N GLN A 992 -1.71 15.37 2.71
CA GLN A 992 -2.27 15.77 4.00
C GLN A 992 -2.01 14.62 4.99
N PRO A 993 -1.05 14.76 5.93
CA PRO A 993 -0.64 13.64 6.77
C PRO A 993 -1.75 13.11 7.68
N PHE A 994 -2.65 13.99 8.13
CA PHE A 994 -3.80 13.65 8.96
C PHE A 994 -5.06 14.33 8.40
N HIS A 995 -5.99 13.54 7.85
CA HIS A 995 -7.32 14.05 7.51
C HIS A 995 -8.21 14.13 8.74
N ALA A 996 -8.43 12.99 9.40
CA ALA A 996 -9.28 12.88 10.57
C ALA A 996 -8.48 12.89 11.87
N PHE A 997 -9.15 13.24 12.95
CA PHE A 997 -8.62 13.09 14.30
C PHE A 997 -8.32 11.62 14.58
N VAL A 998 -7.11 11.34 15.09
CA VAL A 998 -6.70 10.01 15.52
C VAL A 998 -6.95 9.86 17.02
N GLY A 999 -7.88 8.99 17.38
CA GLY A 999 -8.11 8.59 18.76
C GLY A 999 -7.09 7.55 19.21
N VAL A 1000 -6.65 7.63 20.48
CA VAL A 1000 -5.75 6.67 21.10
C VAL A 1000 -6.38 6.13 22.38
N VAL A 1001 -6.31 4.80 22.57
CA VAL A 1001 -6.74 4.11 23.79
C VAL A 1001 -5.59 3.24 24.30
N ASP A 1002 -5.12 3.54 25.51
CA ASP A 1002 -4.19 2.66 26.21
C ASP A 1002 -4.99 1.49 26.82
N LEU A 1003 -4.78 0.28 26.29
CA LEU A 1003 -5.46 -0.95 26.73
C LEU A 1003 -4.69 -1.67 27.83
N ALA A 1004 -3.36 -1.57 27.79
CA ALA A 1004 -2.45 -2.06 28.82
C ALA A 1004 -1.18 -1.21 28.82
N SER A 1005 -0.58 -1.02 30.00
CA SER A 1005 0.71 -0.34 30.14
C SER A 1005 1.42 -0.80 31.40
N ASP A 1006 2.75 -0.76 31.40
CA ASP A 1006 3.62 -1.17 32.51
C ASP A 1006 3.40 -2.63 32.97
N VAL A 1007 2.98 -3.53 32.07
CA VAL A 1007 2.67 -4.92 32.42
C VAL A 1007 3.95 -5.77 32.49
N LYS A 1008 4.12 -6.50 33.59
CA LYS A 1008 5.29 -7.37 33.84
C LYS A 1008 4.89 -8.81 34.05
N ALA A 1009 5.65 -9.74 33.50
CA ALA A 1009 5.40 -11.17 33.62
C ALA A 1009 6.69 -11.98 33.45
N THR A 1010 6.78 -13.15 34.06
CA THR A 1010 7.99 -13.98 33.99
C THR A 1010 7.63 -15.46 33.91
N GLY A 1011 8.35 -16.22 33.08
CA GLY A 1011 8.20 -17.67 32.95
C GLY A 1011 7.30 -18.03 31.78
N GLU A 1012 6.20 -18.73 32.07
CA GLU A 1012 5.20 -19.17 31.09
C GLU A 1012 3.82 -18.65 31.49
N GLY A 1013 3.03 -18.18 30.52
CA GLY A 1013 1.67 -17.75 30.78
C GLY A 1013 0.96 -17.15 29.57
N LYS A 1014 -0.20 -16.55 29.85
CA LYS A 1014 -1.11 -15.97 28.86
C LYS A 1014 -1.70 -14.66 29.38
N LEU A 1015 -1.67 -13.64 28.53
CA LEU A 1015 -2.34 -12.35 28.75
C LEU A 1015 -3.36 -12.14 27.63
N SER A 1016 -4.53 -11.61 27.94
CA SER A 1016 -5.60 -11.37 26.95
C SER A 1016 -6.22 -10.00 27.16
N TYR A 1017 -6.39 -9.26 26.07
CA TYR A 1017 -6.85 -7.88 26.05
C TYR A 1017 -7.98 -7.70 25.04
N GLU A 1018 -9.11 -7.16 25.47
CA GLU A 1018 -10.21 -6.79 24.57
C GLU A 1018 -9.86 -5.49 23.82
N LEU A 1019 -9.96 -5.51 22.49
CA LEU A 1019 -9.71 -4.34 21.64
C LEU A 1019 -10.98 -3.47 21.56
N LYS A 1020 -11.24 -2.70 22.62
CA LYS A 1020 -12.46 -1.87 22.77
C LYS A 1020 -12.16 -0.50 23.38
N GLY A 1021 -13.17 0.37 23.47
CA GLY A 1021 -13.07 1.69 24.09
C GLY A 1021 -12.99 2.86 23.11
N LYS A 1022 -13.26 2.62 21.82
CA LYS A 1022 -13.40 3.70 20.83
C LYS A 1022 -14.59 4.60 21.16
N VAL A 1023 -14.42 5.89 20.92
CA VAL A 1023 -15.49 6.88 21.07
C VAL A 1023 -15.64 7.70 19.78
N ASN A 1024 -16.85 8.14 19.48
CA ASN A 1024 -17.10 9.08 18.39
C ASN A 1024 -16.92 10.55 18.85
N ALA A 1025 -17.07 11.50 17.92
CA ALA A 1025 -16.92 12.92 18.21
C ALA A 1025 -17.86 13.47 19.31
N LYS A 1026 -18.96 12.75 19.62
CA LYS A 1026 -19.92 13.11 20.68
C LYS A 1026 -19.71 12.35 21.99
N GLY A 1027 -18.64 11.55 22.10
CA GLY A 1027 -18.35 10.72 23.26
C GLY A 1027 -19.21 9.46 23.40
N GLY A 1028 -19.92 9.05 22.33
CA GLY A 1028 -20.63 7.77 22.30
C GLY A 1028 -19.68 6.62 21.95
N GLU A 1029 -19.87 5.46 22.59
CA GLU A 1029 -19.08 4.25 22.32
C GLU A 1029 -19.29 3.76 20.88
N VAL A 1030 -18.19 3.36 20.24
CA VAL A 1030 -18.19 2.76 18.90
C VAL A 1030 -17.82 1.30 19.02
N GLU A 1031 -18.75 0.42 18.63
CA GLU A 1031 -18.58 -1.03 18.69
C GLU A 1031 -17.69 -1.57 17.55
N GLY A 1032 -17.02 -2.71 17.81
CA GLY A 1032 -16.24 -3.46 16.82
C GLY A 1032 -14.85 -2.87 16.54
N PHE A 1033 -14.02 -3.63 15.83
CA PHE A 1033 -12.72 -3.18 15.31
C PHE A 1033 -12.88 -3.03 13.79
N ASN A 1034 -12.71 -1.82 13.28
CA ASN A 1034 -13.12 -1.42 11.93
C ASN A 1034 -11.92 -1.28 10.98
N TYR A 1035 -12.19 -1.06 9.69
CA TYR A 1035 -11.17 -0.77 8.68
C TYR A 1035 -10.29 0.43 9.07
N GLY A 1036 -8.97 0.25 9.08
CA GLY A 1036 -7.99 1.29 9.41
C GLY A 1036 -7.67 1.38 10.91
N ASP A 1037 -8.47 0.73 11.78
CA ASP A 1037 -8.13 0.66 13.20
C ASP A 1037 -6.87 -0.21 13.39
N THR A 1038 -5.97 0.23 14.27
CA THR A 1038 -4.67 -0.40 14.51
C THR A 1038 -4.48 -0.68 15.99
N ALA A 1039 -3.95 -1.84 16.34
CA ALA A 1039 -3.49 -2.17 17.68
C ALA A 1039 -1.98 -2.39 17.65
N GLU A 1040 -1.24 -1.62 18.45
CA GLU A 1040 0.21 -1.68 18.58
C GLU A 1040 0.57 -2.28 19.93
N LEU A 1041 1.26 -3.41 19.90
CA LEU A 1041 1.81 -4.10 21.07
C LEU A 1041 3.33 -3.94 21.07
N ARG A 1042 3.87 -3.43 22.18
CA ARG A 1042 5.31 -3.32 22.44
C ARG A 1042 5.65 -4.13 23.67
N ILE A 1043 6.64 -5.00 23.57
CA ILE A 1043 7.05 -5.88 24.66
C ILE A 1043 8.55 -5.77 24.84
N PHE A 1044 9.00 -5.29 25.99
CA PHE A 1044 10.39 -5.36 26.39
C PHE A 1044 10.61 -6.69 27.10
N ALA A 1045 11.46 -7.54 26.52
CA ALA A 1045 11.59 -8.91 26.96
C ALA A 1045 13.02 -9.47 26.82
N LYS A 1046 13.34 -10.45 27.66
CA LYS A 1046 14.56 -11.28 27.61
C LYS A 1046 14.24 -12.73 28.03
N PRO A 1047 15.07 -13.72 27.69
CA PRO A 1047 14.81 -15.10 28.08
C PRO A 1047 15.03 -15.35 29.59
N THR A 1048 14.22 -16.21 30.21
CA THR A 1048 14.45 -16.70 31.58
C THR A 1048 15.52 -17.80 31.58
N GLY A 1049 16.77 -17.42 31.29
CA GLY A 1049 17.91 -18.33 31.27
C GLY A 1049 18.63 -18.38 29.93
N LYS A 1050 19.35 -19.48 29.66
CA LYS A 1050 20.20 -19.63 28.45
C LYS A 1050 19.47 -20.19 27.23
N ARG A 1051 18.22 -20.62 27.38
CA ARG A 1051 17.42 -21.17 26.27
C ARG A 1051 16.62 -20.05 25.63
N THR A 1052 16.36 -20.17 24.34
CA THR A 1052 15.42 -19.31 23.62
C THR A 1052 14.06 -19.36 24.30
N GLY A 1053 13.48 -18.19 24.55
CA GLY A 1053 12.09 -18.01 24.94
C GLY A 1053 11.22 -17.71 23.73
N HIS A 1054 9.90 -17.77 23.89
CA HIS A 1054 8.95 -17.51 22.80
C HIS A 1054 7.83 -16.59 23.27
N ILE A 1055 7.40 -15.70 22.38
CA ILE A 1055 6.20 -14.88 22.56
C ILE A 1055 5.32 -15.07 21.33
N THR A 1056 4.15 -15.66 21.50
CA THR A 1056 3.15 -15.89 20.45
C THR A 1056 2.00 -14.91 20.61
N ILE A 1057 1.72 -14.15 19.55
CA ILE A 1057 0.62 -13.19 19.48
C ILE A 1057 -0.49 -13.78 18.63
N LYS A 1058 -1.73 -13.76 19.16
CA LYS A 1058 -2.93 -14.24 18.48
C LYS A 1058 -4.04 -13.21 18.55
N ILE A 1059 -4.85 -13.14 17.50
CA ILE A 1059 -6.08 -12.34 17.47
C ILE A 1059 -7.26 -13.30 17.35
N SER A 1060 -8.32 -13.06 18.13
CA SER A 1060 -9.61 -13.71 17.94
C SER A 1060 -10.71 -12.70 17.66
N HIS A 1061 -11.70 -13.08 16.86
CA HIS A 1061 -12.93 -12.32 16.63
C HIS A 1061 -14.15 -13.22 16.88
N GLU A 1062 -15.16 -12.70 17.59
CA GLU A 1062 -16.36 -13.46 17.98
C GLU A 1062 -16.05 -14.82 18.66
N GLY A 1063 -14.92 -14.91 19.36
CA GLY A 1063 -14.46 -16.13 20.03
C GLY A 1063 -13.68 -17.13 19.17
N TYR A 1064 -13.45 -16.84 17.89
CA TYR A 1064 -12.68 -17.67 16.96
C TYR A 1064 -11.32 -17.05 16.65
N GLU A 1065 -10.25 -17.85 16.65
CA GLU A 1065 -8.92 -17.37 16.28
C GLU A 1065 -8.86 -16.99 14.78
N VAL A 1066 -8.16 -15.90 14.49
CA VAL A 1066 -7.88 -15.42 13.14
C VAL A 1066 -6.45 -15.87 12.80
N PRO A 1067 -6.27 -17.06 12.18
CA PRO A 1067 -4.95 -17.70 12.10
C PRO A 1067 -3.95 -16.95 11.23
N VAL A 1068 -4.44 -16.17 10.25
CA VAL A 1068 -3.57 -15.47 9.29
C VAL A 1068 -2.75 -14.35 9.91
N VAL A 1069 -3.06 -13.93 11.15
CA VAL A 1069 -2.33 -12.88 11.87
C VAL A 1069 -1.55 -13.40 13.09
N GLU A 1070 -1.50 -14.71 13.30
CA GLU A 1070 -0.68 -15.29 14.37
C GLU A 1070 0.81 -15.12 14.06
N TYR A 1071 1.59 -14.72 15.08
CA TYR A 1071 3.04 -14.62 14.93
C TYR A 1071 3.77 -15.00 16.22
N THR A 1072 4.92 -15.67 16.10
CA THR A 1072 5.77 -16.03 17.24
C THR A 1072 7.15 -15.39 17.12
N PHE A 1073 7.51 -14.58 18.11
CA PHE A 1073 8.87 -14.07 18.29
C PHE A 1073 9.75 -15.08 19.01
N ASN A 1074 10.99 -15.19 18.54
CA ASN A 1074 12.05 -15.87 19.27
C ASN A 1074 12.78 -14.85 20.16
N VAL A 1075 12.79 -15.10 21.47
CA VAL A 1075 13.41 -14.24 22.47
C VAL A 1075 14.77 -14.78 22.86
N THR A 1076 15.82 -14.05 22.50
CA THR A 1076 17.22 -14.42 22.71
C THR A 1076 18.06 -13.21 23.11
N GLY A 1077 19.18 -13.46 23.81
CA GLY A 1077 20.14 -12.41 24.18
C GLY A 1077 19.70 -11.52 25.34
N ASP A 1078 20.19 -10.28 25.32
CA ASP A 1078 19.83 -9.24 26.28
C ASP A 1078 18.41 -8.70 26.01
N GLU A 1079 17.91 -7.90 26.95
CA GLU A 1079 16.60 -7.26 26.82
C GLU A 1079 16.49 -6.44 25.54
N ALA A 1080 15.36 -6.60 24.85
CA ALA A 1080 15.06 -5.86 23.63
C ALA A 1080 13.55 -5.64 23.51
N GLU A 1081 13.18 -4.66 22.68
CA GLU A 1081 11.80 -4.46 22.26
C GLU A 1081 11.40 -5.49 21.19
N TYR A 1082 10.20 -6.04 21.34
CA TYR A 1082 9.47 -6.82 20.35
C TYR A 1082 8.16 -6.11 20.06
N ARG A 1083 7.98 -5.68 18.81
CA ARG A 1083 6.87 -4.83 18.36
C ARG A 1083 6.00 -5.58 17.37
N TYR A 1084 4.71 -5.63 17.65
CA TYR A 1084 3.69 -6.23 16.80
C TYR A 1084 2.56 -5.24 16.54
N VAL A 1085 2.31 -4.93 15.27
CA VAL A 1085 1.28 -3.98 14.84
C VAL A 1085 0.19 -4.72 14.10
N PHE A 1086 -0.99 -4.85 14.69
CA PHE A 1086 -2.17 -5.40 14.03
C PHE A 1086 -2.95 -4.29 13.34
N LYS A 1087 -2.90 -4.25 12.01
CA LYS A 1087 -3.71 -3.35 11.17
C LYS A 1087 -4.93 -4.14 10.68
N ASN A 1088 -6.13 -3.68 10.98
CA ASN A 1088 -7.35 -4.36 10.56
C ASN A 1088 -7.99 -3.71 9.33
N GLN A 1089 -8.46 -4.56 8.43
CA GLN A 1089 -8.99 -4.18 7.13
C GLN A 1089 -10.47 -4.52 6.95
N VAL A 1090 -11.07 -5.24 7.90
CA VAL A 1090 -12.45 -5.67 7.80
C VAL A 1090 -13.21 -5.31 9.06
N TYR A 1091 -14.51 -5.56 9.07
CA TYR A 1091 -15.30 -5.37 10.28
C TYR A 1091 -15.18 -6.61 11.16
N LEU A 1092 -14.49 -6.47 12.30
CA LEU A 1092 -14.36 -7.52 13.30
C LEU A 1092 -15.14 -7.15 14.57
N GLN A 1093 -15.61 -8.16 15.29
CA GLN A 1093 -16.39 -8.00 16.53
C GLN A 1093 -15.76 -8.81 17.65
N ASP A 1094 -15.95 -8.34 18.89
CA ASP A 1094 -15.44 -8.97 20.12
C ASP A 1094 -13.97 -9.36 20.00
N CYS A 1095 -13.17 -8.44 19.46
CA CYS A 1095 -11.77 -8.68 19.18
C CYS A 1095 -10.97 -8.81 20.48
N VAL A 1096 -10.18 -9.88 20.58
CA VAL A 1096 -9.26 -10.09 21.71
C VAL A 1096 -7.87 -10.36 21.15
N MET A 1097 -6.89 -9.60 21.64
CA MET A 1097 -5.48 -9.89 21.44
C MET A 1097 -4.98 -10.75 22.60
N THR A 1098 -4.33 -11.85 22.27
CA THR A 1098 -3.74 -12.78 23.23
C THR A 1098 -2.23 -12.82 23.05
N VAL A 1099 -1.51 -12.72 24.16
CA VAL A 1099 -0.04 -12.85 24.25
C VAL A 1099 0.25 -14.11 25.08
N GLU A 1100 0.74 -15.15 24.41
CA GLU A 1100 1.23 -16.39 25.04
C GLU A 1100 2.75 -16.29 25.13
N TYR A 1101 3.34 -16.55 26.30
CA TYR A 1101 4.78 -16.47 26.51
C TYR A 1101 5.30 -17.72 27.21
N ASP A 1102 6.49 -18.16 26.83
CA ASP A 1102 7.18 -19.32 27.39
C ASP A 1102 8.68 -19.03 27.55
N ARG A 1103 9.22 -19.23 28.76
CA ARG A 1103 10.62 -18.96 29.13
C ARG A 1103 11.05 -17.51 28.87
N VAL A 1104 10.18 -16.55 29.12
CA VAL A 1104 10.43 -15.11 28.90
C VAL A 1104 10.22 -14.31 30.18
N ASP A 1105 11.07 -13.31 30.39
CA ASP A 1105 10.90 -12.24 31.37
C ASP A 1105 10.48 -10.96 30.62
N ILE A 1106 9.20 -10.63 30.70
CA ILE A 1106 8.59 -9.41 30.18
C ILE A 1106 8.76 -8.33 31.25
N THR A 1107 9.62 -7.37 30.97
CA THR A 1107 9.94 -6.27 31.90
C THR A 1107 9.04 -5.06 31.70
N ASP A 1108 8.46 -4.94 30.51
CA ASP A 1108 7.42 -3.98 30.18
C ASP A 1108 6.57 -4.46 28.99
N LEU A 1109 5.28 -4.11 29.00
CA LEU A 1109 4.36 -4.38 27.89
C LEU A 1109 3.31 -3.26 27.84
N ASP A 1110 3.26 -2.62 26.68
CA ASP A 1110 2.29 -1.60 26.33
C ASP A 1110 1.42 -2.11 25.16
N LEU A 1111 0.11 -1.94 25.28
CA LEU A 1111 -0.85 -2.19 24.22
C LEU A 1111 -1.69 -0.93 23.99
N THR A 1112 -1.54 -0.36 22.80
CA THR A 1112 -2.22 0.87 22.40
C THR A 1112 -3.10 0.61 21.18
N MET A 1113 -4.32 1.13 21.19
CA MET A 1113 -5.21 1.11 20.03
C MET A 1113 -5.31 2.53 19.43
N LEU A 1114 -5.12 2.63 18.12
CA LEU A 1114 -5.27 3.87 17.34
C LEU A 1114 -6.42 3.70 16.33
N TYR A 1115 -7.28 4.70 16.21
CA TYR A 1115 -8.41 4.68 15.28
C TYR A 1115 -8.69 6.08 14.72
N GLU A 1116 -9.04 6.18 13.45
CA GLU A 1116 -9.43 7.44 12.83
C GLU A 1116 -10.92 7.71 13.02
N MET A 1117 -11.27 8.95 13.35
CA MET A 1117 -12.65 9.40 13.47
C MET A 1117 -13.23 9.82 12.11
N THR A 1118 -13.17 8.93 11.12
CA THR A 1118 -13.81 9.11 9.81
C THR A 1118 -15.26 8.65 9.83
N ALA A 1119 -16.08 9.15 8.90
CA ALA A 1119 -17.43 8.66 8.74
C ALA A 1119 -17.40 7.25 8.14
N ARG A 1120 -18.27 6.36 8.60
CA ARG A 1120 -18.52 5.06 7.97
C ARG A 1120 -20.02 4.81 7.89
N LYS A 1121 -20.62 5.27 6.80
CA LYS A 1121 -22.09 5.38 6.66
C LYS A 1121 -22.77 4.01 6.74
N TYR A 1122 -22.16 2.97 6.19
CA TYR A 1122 -22.66 1.59 6.25
C TYR A 1122 -22.80 1.06 7.70
N PHE A 1123 -21.85 1.45 8.55
CA PHE A 1123 -21.82 1.10 9.97
C PHE A 1123 -22.61 2.07 10.85
N ASN A 1124 -23.24 3.09 10.25
CA ASN A 1124 -23.95 4.17 10.94
C ASN A 1124 -23.03 5.01 11.86
N GLU A 1125 -21.74 5.08 11.52
CA GLU A 1125 -20.76 5.96 12.13
C GLU A 1125 -20.79 7.30 11.37
N VAL A 1126 -21.65 8.22 11.80
CA VAL A 1126 -21.95 9.47 11.08
C VAL A 1126 -21.56 10.74 11.85
N ASP A 1127 -20.72 10.58 12.87
CA ASP A 1127 -20.21 11.67 13.72
C ASP A 1127 -18.67 11.69 13.69
N PRO A 1128 -18.06 11.99 12.51
CA PRO A 1128 -16.61 12.09 12.36
C PRO A 1128 -16.04 13.35 13.03
N LYS A 1129 -14.71 13.41 13.15
CA LYS A 1129 -13.96 14.58 13.63
C LYS A 1129 -12.74 14.82 12.73
N PRO A 1130 -12.57 16.01 12.12
CA PRO A 1130 -11.38 16.33 11.35
C PRO A 1130 -10.16 16.51 12.26
N HIS A 1131 -8.97 16.36 11.70
CA HIS A 1131 -7.73 16.76 12.37
C HIS A 1131 -7.62 18.29 12.40
N GLU A 1132 -6.99 18.81 13.45
CA GLU A 1132 -6.85 20.24 13.73
C GLU A 1132 -5.43 20.55 14.25
N GLY A 1133 -4.98 21.79 14.07
CA GLY A 1133 -3.70 22.28 14.58
C GLY A 1133 -2.50 22.15 13.63
N GLY A 1134 -2.73 21.87 12.35
CA GLY A 1134 -1.66 21.68 11.37
C GLY A 1134 -0.83 20.41 11.62
N VAL A 1135 0.41 20.39 11.15
CA VAL A 1135 1.35 19.28 11.32
C VAL A 1135 2.76 19.79 11.60
N SER A 1136 3.56 19.01 12.33
CA SER A 1136 5.03 19.12 12.25
C SER A 1136 5.52 18.10 11.25
N PHE A 1137 6.60 18.38 10.51
CA PHE A 1137 7.18 17.38 9.61
C PHE A 1137 8.68 17.55 9.41
N ASP A 1138 9.33 16.49 8.96
CA ASP A 1138 10.72 16.52 8.53
C ASP A 1138 10.99 15.55 7.39
N LEU A 1139 12.12 15.73 6.69
CA LEU A 1139 12.54 14.88 5.57
C LEU A 1139 13.51 13.81 6.07
N MET A 1140 13.38 12.58 5.56
CA MET A 1140 14.22 11.44 5.98
C MET A 1140 15.32 11.15 4.95
N GLN A 1141 16.22 12.12 4.71
CA GLN A 1141 17.20 12.06 3.63
C GLN A 1141 18.50 12.77 3.97
#